data_AF-A0A661RDQ7-F1
#
_entry.id   AF-A0A661RDQ7-F1
#
_cell.length_a   1.000
_cell.length_b   1.000
_cell.length_c   1.000
_cell.angle_alpha   90.00
_cell.angle_beta   90.00
_cell.angle_gamma   90.00
#
_symmetry.space_group_name_H-M   'P 1'
#
loop_
_entity.id
_entity.type
_entity.pdbx_description
1 polymer ?
#
loop_
_entity_poly.entity_id
_entity_poly.type
_entity_poly.pdbx_seq_one_letter_code
_entity_poly.pdbx_strand_id
1 'polypeptide(L)'
;MELGDPDKAIENFDEAIAQEKGKKDRRAARTYRMNFIDYFPHREMGVAYFEKGNMNEAKKEIELSLQQYPTDKARVYLDRVRIALIDEAIEKGRAVKTKPKIDFHLKEYWTDSDYLLKDISENPEETQYEIWTRKGGEYNPVVISGEVKDEQYVTSPVIIKDKFFHFEEYNKEYAKQNARERVSFREYLTLSQGRNDIQVRATNLMGETSAEKVVFHVDREGPMIAIDNWTRKDDRVTLKGSLYDKVGIAEFFIQGENSKITAHIPFAKDIADNRLSTFFYDGLFPNDDILTLIGRDQLGNEKNIQIPINPINYSSSLFASSELTAFNLIEEEPAINLEINDLDENEPVYTKDISFNINITSFDKEVKIAECLVFLKTPSKSERRVWQSILPGVSVGYTPVVKDLEEGKNAIRIEARNGLGEKEIVEYYINREIPETDRPYNRLHILIFPFGYRQYGENLKNEKITQISKEFQEFLINGFRDERFNIRFEREDIDVHIGKIDKLNRTKAIEIARKICYFQFTEQDLEKLKRDGIKLSDKNWLGKEYKEKRFFLSALRQDIGDDVVNQNEKKLLSGASKIADYVITGSLINHQSANASNKKYSAIAKLIDIGKSNVISDKPKEVYKEMGDWESISKKIAEKIYIKYDTEFPIIKTSISELPNENLILIPIVHSKLDQHKKLIVFRNKTKGDGYIKRPLLQNTEAIVEPISGRVLSKGDFVATR
;
A
#
# COMPACT_ATOMS: atom_id res chain seq x y z
N MET A 1 3.56 -6.98 41.07
CA MET A 1 3.50 -7.05 39.59
C MET A 1 3.61 -8.49 39.09
N GLU A 2 4.78 -9.04 38.71
CA GLU A 2 4.84 -10.38 38.06
C GLU A 2 4.23 -11.53 38.88
N LEU A 3 4.24 -11.43 40.21
CA LEU A 3 3.63 -12.40 41.13
C LEU A 3 2.12 -12.20 41.34
N GLY A 4 1.46 -11.27 40.65
CA GLY A 4 0.02 -11.02 40.77
C GLY A 4 -0.44 -10.32 42.05
N ASP A 5 0.49 -9.84 42.89
CA ASP A 5 0.23 -9.11 44.12
C ASP A 5 0.49 -7.60 43.91
N PRO A 6 -0.56 -6.75 43.81
CA PRO A 6 -0.42 -5.32 43.60
C PRO A 6 -0.17 -4.56 44.91
N ASP A 7 -0.70 -5.03 46.04
CA ASP A 7 -0.53 -4.37 47.35
C ASP A 7 0.94 -4.37 47.78
N LYS A 8 1.58 -5.55 47.77
CA LYS A 8 3.02 -5.64 48.03
C LYS A 8 3.84 -4.89 46.98
N ALA A 9 3.35 -4.77 45.74
CA ALA A 9 4.08 -4.02 44.72
C ALA A 9 4.10 -2.52 45.04
N ILE A 10 2.97 -1.95 45.48
CA ILE A 10 2.88 -0.56 45.93
C ILE A 10 3.83 -0.34 47.11
N GLU A 11 3.78 -1.17 48.16
CA GLU A 11 4.68 -1.06 49.32
C GLU A 11 6.16 -1.06 48.92
N ASN A 12 6.57 -1.98 48.03
CA ASN A 12 7.95 -2.05 47.54
C ASN A 12 8.34 -0.83 46.67
N PHE A 13 7.41 -0.25 45.90
CA PHE A 13 7.68 0.96 45.11
C PHE A 13 7.72 2.21 45.99
N ASP A 14 6.86 2.33 47.00
CA ASP A 14 6.91 3.40 48.00
C ASP A 14 8.24 3.40 48.77
N GLU A 15 8.68 2.23 49.26
CA GLU A 15 10.01 2.08 49.88
C GLU A 15 11.15 2.45 48.92
N ALA A 16 11.03 2.08 47.64
CA ALA A 16 12.02 2.41 46.63
C ALA A 16 12.06 3.93 46.33
N ILE A 17 10.89 4.60 46.23
CA ILE A 17 10.76 6.05 46.01
C ILE A 17 11.25 6.86 47.22
N ALA A 18 11.04 6.35 48.44
CA ALA A 18 11.53 6.97 49.68
C ALA A 18 13.07 7.08 49.70
N GLN A 19 13.78 6.13 49.08
CA GLN A 19 15.22 6.22 48.89
C GLN A 19 15.57 7.37 47.91
N GLU A 20 16.58 8.17 48.23
CA GLU A 20 16.90 9.39 47.47
C GLU A 20 17.22 9.14 45.97
N LYS A 21 17.75 7.95 45.64
CA LYS A 21 18.00 7.52 44.26
C LYS A 21 16.73 7.02 43.54
N GLY A 22 15.62 6.83 44.23
CA GLY A 22 14.37 6.30 43.70
C GLY A 22 13.38 7.35 43.21
N LYS A 23 13.51 8.61 43.64
CA LYS A 23 12.56 9.71 43.40
C LYS A 23 12.34 10.15 41.94
N LYS A 24 12.97 9.50 40.95
CA LYS A 24 12.88 9.86 39.53
C LYS A 24 12.91 8.65 38.62
N ASP A 25 11.89 8.55 37.77
CA ASP A 25 11.81 7.67 36.61
C ASP A 25 12.93 8.00 35.60
N ARG A 26 13.61 6.96 35.11
CA ARG A 26 14.75 7.09 34.17
C ARG A 26 15.11 5.76 33.50
N ARG A 27 15.54 5.85 32.24
CA ARG A 27 16.23 4.73 31.57
C ARG A 27 17.63 4.52 32.12
N ALA A 28 18.11 3.29 32.02
CA ALA A 28 19.47 2.90 32.40
C ALA A 28 19.92 3.44 33.78
N ALA A 29 19.08 3.28 34.81
CA ALA A 29 19.51 3.49 36.19
C ALA A 29 20.58 2.46 36.56
N ARG A 30 21.73 2.95 37.03
CA ARG A 30 22.86 2.11 37.44
C ARG A 30 22.52 1.36 38.73
N THR A 31 22.61 0.04 38.69
CA THR A 31 22.52 -0.83 39.88
C THR A 31 23.92 -1.22 40.37
N TYR A 32 24.06 -2.29 41.14
CA TYR A 32 25.37 -2.73 41.62
C TYR A 32 26.31 -3.07 40.45
N ARG A 33 27.54 -2.52 40.50
CA ARG A 33 28.64 -2.65 39.51
C ARG A 33 28.40 -1.91 38.17
N MET A 34 28.35 -2.63 37.05
CA MET A 34 28.20 -2.10 35.68
C MET A 34 26.86 -2.49 35.03
N ASN A 35 25.90 -2.91 35.86
CA ASN A 35 24.56 -3.26 35.42
C ASN A 35 23.68 -2.01 35.40
N PHE A 36 22.79 -1.92 34.42
CA PHE A 36 21.83 -0.85 34.25
C PHE A 36 20.45 -1.46 34.05
N ILE A 37 19.42 -0.87 34.66
CA ILE A 37 18.02 -1.28 34.50
C ILE A 37 17.18 -0.06 34.11
N ASP A 38 16.09 -0.30 33.40
CA ASP A 38 15.07 0.71 33.19
C ASP A 38 14.23 0.84 34.47
N TYR A 39 14.30 2.00 35.12
CA TYR A 39 13.82 2.20 36.47
C TYR A 39 12.73 3.28 36.48
N PHE A 40 11.48 2.83 36.63
CA PHE A 40 10.29 3.65 36.48
C PHE A 40 9.30 3.40 37.64
N PRO A 41 9.69 3.65 38.90
CA PRO A 41 8.86 3.31 40.05
C PRO A 41 7.50 4.01 40.02
N HIS A 42 7.41 5.28 39.62
CA HIS A 42 6.11 5.98 39.54
C HIS A 42 5.21 5.35 38.48
N ARG A 43 5.78 4.96 37.32
CA ARG A 43 5.03 4.22 36.29
C ARG A 43 4.46 2.91 36.82
N GLU A 44 5.30 2.08 37.42
CA GLU A 44 4.91 0.73 37.85
C GLU A 44 3.99 0.77 39.07
N MET A 45 4.15 1.74 39.97
CA MET A 45 3.24 2.00 41.08
C MET A 45 1.87 2.48 40.59
N GLY A 46 1.83 3.36 39.59
CA GLY A 46 0.58 3.76 38.94
C GLY A 46 -0.14 2.60 38.24
N VAL A 47 0.60 1.66 37.64
CA VAL A 47 0.03 0.40 37.11
C VAL A 47 -0.53 -0.48 38.24
N ALA A 48 0.16 -0.59 39.38
CA ALA A 48 -0.32 -1.35 40.53
C ALA A 48 -1.60 -0.75 41.13
N TYR A 49 -1.71 0.58 41.23
CA TYR A 49 -2.95 1.25 41.64
C TYR A 49 -4.10 1.02 40.65
N PHE A 50 -3.83 1.00 39.33
CA PHE A 50 -4.82 0.67 38.31
C PHE A 50 -5.33 -0.78 38.47
N GLU A 51 -4.43 -1.75 38.68
CA GLU A 51 -4.78 -3.16 38.93
C GLU A 51 -5.58 -3.35 40.23
N LYS A 52 -5.36 -2.49 41.24
CA LYS A 52 -6.15 -2.43 42.48
C LYS A 52 -7.51 -1.72 42.32
N GLY A 53 -7.77 -1.07 41.18
CA GLY A 53 -8.97 -0.27 40.94
C GLY A 53 -8.94 1.15 41.55
N ASN A 54 -7.80 1.60 42.09
CA ASN A 54 -7.66 2.95 42.65
C ASN A 54 -7.27 3.96 41.55
N MET A 55 -8.24 4.33 40.71
CA MET A 55 -7.99 5.10 39.49
C MET A 55 -7.42 6.51 39.73
N ASN A 56 -7.73 7.14 40.87
CA ASN A 56 -7.24 8.51 41.16
C ASN A 56 -5.73 8.52 41.48
N GLU A 57 -5.26 7.62 42.35
CA GLU A 57 -3.82 7.50 42.62
C GLU A 57 -3.07 6.93 41.41
N ALA A 58 -3.68 6.01 40.65
CA ALA A 58 -3.14 5.54 39.37
C ALA A 58 -2.89 6.69 38.39
N LYS A 59 -3.88 7.58 38.20
CA LYS A 59 -3.77 8.76 37.33
C LYS A 59 -2.58 9.63 37.76
N LYS A 60 -2.54 9.99 39.05
CA LYS A 60 -1.54 10.87 39.65
C LYS A 60 -0.11 10.34 39.47
N GLU A 61 0.13 9.06 39.76
CA GLU A 61 1.47 8.47 39.63
C GLU A 61 1.90 8.27 38.17
N ILE A 62 0.97 7.96 37.26
CA ILE A 62 1.28 7.87 35.83
C ILE A 62 1.53 9.25 35.22
N GLU A 63 0.78 10.28 35.61
CA GLU A 63 1.02 11.67 35.18
C GLU A 63 2.38 12.17 35.69
N LEU A 64 2.75 11.85 36.94
CA LEU A 64 4.08 12.14 37.49
C LEU A 64 5.19 11.40 36.73
N SER A 65 4.99 10.11 36.41
CA SER A 65 5.91 9.34 35.56
C SER A 65 6.11 9.99 34.19
N LEU A 66 5.03 10.42 33.53
CA LEU A 66 5.09 11.07 32.22
C LEU A 66 5.80 12.43 32.25
N GLN A 67 5.65 13.20 33.35
CA GLN A 67 6.38 14.45 33.57
C GLN A 67 7.88 14.21 33.80
N GLN A 68 8.25 13.12 34.47
CA GLN A 68 9.65 12.80 34.77
C GLN A 68 10.38 12.16 33.58
N TYR A 69 9.79 11.13 32.96
CA TYR A 69 10.32 10.46 31.78
C TYR A 69 9.18 9.81 30.95
N PRO A 70 8.76 10.41 29.84
CA PRO A 70 7.65 9.88 29.06
C PRO A 70 7.97 8.51 28.44
N THR A 71 7.06 7.54 28.61
CA THR A 71 7.19 6.19 28.00
C THR A 71 5.86 5.69 27.45
N ASP A 72 5.90 4.96 26.33
CA ASP A 72 4.72 4.35 25.68
C ASP A 72 3.86 3.53 26.67
N LYS A 73 4.47 2.85 27.65
CA LYS A 73 3.72 2.11 28.69
C LYS A 73 2.95 3.05 29.61
N ALA A 74 3.58 4.13 30.11
CA ALA A 74 2.89 5.12 30.94
C ALA A 74 1.74 5.79 30.15
N ARG A 75 1.97 6.08 28.87
CA ARG A 75 0.96 6.61 27.93
C ARG A 75 -0.29 5.71 27.84
N VAL A 76 -0.10 4.44 27.51
CA VAL A 76 -1.20 3.45 27.38
C VAL A 76 -1.97 3.26 28.69
N TYR A 77 -1.29 3.25 29.84
CA TYR A 77 -1.98 3.08 31.12
C TYR A 77 -2.71 4.36 31.58
N LEU A 78 -2.23 5.57 31.25
CA LEU A 78 -2.98 6.79 31.54
C LEU A 78 -4.33 6.80 30.82
N ASP A 79 -4.34 6.42 29.54
CA ASP A 79 -5.56 6.39 28.75
C ASP A 79 -6.54 5.30 29.24
N ARG A 80 -6.04 4.15 29.73
CA ARG A 80 -6.85 3.14 30.43
C ARG A 80 -7.46 3.65 31.74
N VAL A 81 -6.69 4.40 32.54
CA VAL A 81 -7.17 5.02 33.78
C VAL A 81 -8.25 6.07 33.47
N ARG A 82 -8.08 6.87 32.43
CA ARG A 82 -9.08 7.85 31.97
C ARG A 82 -10.38 7.20 31.53
N ILE A 83 -10.31 6.15 30.71
CA ILE A 83 -11.48 5.34 30.31
C ILE A 83 -12.23 4.86 31.57
N ALA A 84 -11.53 4.23 32.51
CA ALA A 84 -12.16 3.73 33.74
C ALA A 84 -12.79 4.83 34.61
N LEU A 85 -12.18 6.02 34.70
CA LEU A 85 -12.76 7.17 35.40
C LEU A 85 -14.01 7.73 34.70
N ILE A 86 -14.03 7.73 33.37
CA ILE A 86 -15.17 8.17 32.56
C ILE A 86 -16.32 7.15 32.69
N ASP A 87 -16.04 5.85 32.57
CA ASP A 87 -17.03 4.78 32.79
C ASP A 87 -17.62 4.85 34.21
N GLU A 88 -16.79 4.99 35.26
CA GLU A 88 -17.26 5.15 36.64
C GLU A 88 -18.15 6.40 36.81
N ALA A 89 -17.85 7.50 36.10
CA ALA A 89 -18.67 8.70 36.12
C ALA A 89 -20.00 8.53 35.37
N ILE A 90 -20.02 7.79 34.27
CA ILE A 90 -21.23 7.45 33.50
C ILE A 90 -22.14 6.50 34.31
N GLU A 91 -21.59 5.43 34.89
CA GLU A 91 -22.34 4.49 35.74
C GLU A 91 -22.99 5.17 36.95
N LYS A 92 -22.33 6.21 37.50
CA LYS A 92 -22.83 7.02 38.61
C LYS A 92 -23.76 8.16 38.17
N GLY A 93 -24.09 8.27 36.88
CA GLY A 93 -24.97 9.31 36.33
C GLY A 93 -24.40 10.73 36.43
N ARG A 94 -23.07 10.86 36.53
CA ARG A 94 -22.35 12.15 36.65
C ARG A 94 -21.82 12.67 35.32
N ALA A 95 -21.72 11.80 34.31
CA ALA A 95 -21.28 12.11 32.96
C ALA A 95 -22.17 11.39 31.93
N VAL A 96 -22.18 11.90 30.70
CA VAL A 96 -22.84 11.28 29.54
C VAL A 96 -21.80 11.14 28.45
N LYS A 97 -21.89 10.12 27.60
CA LYS A 97 -21.02 9.98 26.43
C LYS A 97 -21.11 11.21 25.51
N THR A 98 -19.97 11.81 25.21
CA THR A 98 -19.83 12.96 24.31
C THR A 98 -19.28 12.50 22.96
N LYS A 99 -19.37 13.38 21.96
CA LYS A 99 -18.67 13.24 20.68
C LYS A 99 -17.65 14.37 20.55
N PRO A 100 -16.51 14.16 19.87
CA PRO A 100 -15.54 15.23 19.68
C PRO A 100 -16.13 16.36 18.85
N LYS A 101 -15.96 17.60 19.28
CA LYS A 101 -16.29 18.78 18.47
C LYS A 101 -15.09 19.15 17.61
N ILE A 102 -15.29 19.37 16.31
CA ILE A 102 -14.24 19.80 15.38
C ILE A 102 -14.49 21.28 15.03
N ASP A 103 -13.60 22.17 15.49
CA ASP A 103 -13.63 23.60 15.15
C ASP A 103 -12.57 23.88 14.06
N PHE A 104 -12.96 24.40 12.88
CA PHE A 104 -11.99 24.69 11.81
C PHE A 104 -11.46 26.13 11.84
N HIS A 105 -10.15 26.31 11.62
CA HIS A 105 -9.46 27.61 11.62
C HIS A 105 -9.17 28.10 10.18
N LEU A 106 -10.21 28.08 9.34
CA LEU A 106 -10.14 28.38 7.89
C LEU A 106 -10.06 29.88 7.55
N LYS A 107 -9.48 30.71 8.42
CA LYS A 107 -9.23 32.15 8.14
C LYS A 107 -7.80 32.60 8.46
N GLU A 108 -7.05 31.82 9.23
CA GLU A 108 -5.74 32.22 9.78
C GLU A 108 -4.59 32.13 8.75
N TYR A 109 -4.78 31.39 7.65
CA TYR A 109 -3.73 31.06 6.67
C TYR A 109 -3.99 31.59 5.26
N TRP A 110 -4.98 32.47 5.09
CA TRP A 110 -5.45 32.88 3.76
C TRP A 110 -5.46 34.40 3.61
N THR A 111 -5.00 34.87 2.46
CA THR A 111 -5.16 36.25 2.00
C THR A 111 -6.44 36.39 1.20
N ASP A 112 -7.12 37.54 1.33
CA ASP A 112 -8.47 37.81 0.78
C ASP A 112 -8.63 37.56 -0.73
N SER A 113 -7.54 37.50 -1.49
CA SER A 113 -7.53 37.29 -2.95
C SER A 113 -7.38 35.83 -3.41
N ASP A 114 -7.04 34.89 -2.54
CA ASP A 114 -6.78 33.49 -2.94
C ASP A 114 -7.97 32.54 -2.70
N TYR A 115 -9.03 33.04 -2.05
CA TYR A 115 -10.12 32.24 -1.52
C TYR A 115 -11.46 32.99 -1.53
N LEU A 116 -12.54 32.27 -1.85
CA LEU A 116 -13.91 32.76 -1.69
C LEU A 116 -14.71 31.78 -0.81
N LEU A 117 -14.94 32.19 0.44
CA LEU A 117 -15.78 31.47 1.39
C LEU A 117 -17.25 31.79 1.10
N LYS A 118 -18.07 30.75 0.92
CA LYS A 118 -19.52 30.88 0.84
C LYS A 118 -20.14 30.08 1.97
N ASP A 119 -20.64 30.79 2.99
CA ASP A 119 -21.53 30.19 3.99
C ASP A 119 -22.88 29.92 3.30
N ILE A 120 -23.10 28.65 2.93
CA ILE A 120 -24.26 28.23 2.10
C ILE A 120 -25.38 27.59 2.94
N SER A 121 -25.14 27.34 4.23
CA SER A 121 -26.12 26.65 5.05
C SER A 121 -27.26 27.55 5.52
N GLU A 122 -28.44 27.35 4.91
CA GLU A 122 -29.72 27.83 5.44
C GLU A 122 -30.14 27.11 6.74
N ASN A 123 -29.44 26.03 7.13
CA ASN A 123 -29.75 25.22 8.30
C ASN A 123 -28.58 25.24 9.33
N PRO A 124 -28.69 25.99 10.45
CA PRO A 124 -27.58 26.20 11.39
C PRO A 124 -26.90 24.95 11.98
N GLU A 125 -27.53 23.78 11.87
CA GLU A 125 -27.01 22.51 12.39
C GLU A 125 -26.11 21.75 11.39
N GLU A 126 -26.07 22.12 10.11
CA GLU A 126 -25.10 21.61 9.12
C GLU A 126 -24.17 22.73 8.64
N THR A 127 -23.07 22.99 9.35
CA THR A 127 -22.01 23.89 8.89
C THR A 127 -21.14 23.21 7.83
N GLN A 128 -21.64 23.13 6.59
CA GLN A 128 -20.84 22.75 5.44
C GLN A 128 -19.99 23.95 4.98
N TYR A 129 -18.67 23.82 5.06
CA TYR A 129 -17.73 24.85 4.62
C TYR A 129 -17.44 24.68 3.12
N GLU A 130 -17.99 25.55 2.25
CA GLU A 130 -17.59 25.64 0.84
C GLU A 130 -16.50 26.70 0.63
N ILE A 131 -15.41 26.28 0.00
CA ILE A 131 -14.18 27.07 -0.14
C ILE A 131 -13.73 27.03 -1.61
N TRP A 132 -13.83 28.16 -2.30
CA TRP A 132 -13.34 28.30 -3.68
C TRP A 132 -11.87 28.77 -3.66
N THR A 133 -10.99 28.18 -4.47
CA THR A 133 -9.56 28.54 -4.51
C THR A 133 -8.83 28.09 -5.77
N ARG A 134 -7.79 28.84 -6.17
CA ARG A 134 -6.83 28.41 -7.21
C ARG A 134 -5.67 27.53 -6.69
N LYS A 135 -5.56 27.35 -5.37
CA LYS A 135 -4.47 26.57 -4.74
C LYS A 135 -4.75 25.05 -4.80
N GLY A 136 -3.91 24.26 -4.13
CA GLY A 136 -3.97 22.80 -4.09
C GLY A 136 -3.03 22.10 -5.07
N GLY A 137 -2.19 22.82 -5.82
CA GLY A 137 -1.14 22.20 -6.64
C GLY A 137 0.00 21.68 -5.76
N GLU A 138 0.86 20.82 -6.31
CA GLU A 138 2.03 20.26 -5.58
C GLU A 138 2.92 21.36 -4.98
N TYR A 139 3.12 22.46 -5.71
CA TYR A 139 3.94 23.62 -5.30
C TYR A 139 3.16 24.68 -4.50
N ASN A 140 1.85 24.52 -4.34
CA ASN A 140 0.99 25.51 -3.66
C ASN A 140 -0.23 24.81 -3.02
N PRO A 141 -0.04 23.94 -2.00
CA PRO A 141 -1.10 23.13 -1.42
C PRO A 141 -2.10 23.94 -0.60
N VAL A 142 -3.30 23.38 -0.40
CA VAL A 142 -4.34 23.92 0.47
C VAL A 142 -4.05 23.51 1.92
N VAL A 143 -3.91 24.47 2.84
CA VAL A 143 -3.74 24.20 4.28
C VAL A 143 -5.11 24.04 4.98
N ILE A 144 -5.49 22.82 5.37
CA ILE A 144 -6.61 22.64 6.30
C ILE A 144 -6.09 22.68 7.74
N SER A 145 -6.76 23.40 8.64
CA SER A 145 -6.37 23.48 10.05
C SER A 145 -7.57 23.68 10.97
N GLY A 146 -7.40 23.33 12.24
CA GLY A 146 -8.43 23.44 13.26
C GLY A 146 -8.05 22.85 14.61
N GLU A 147 -9.02 22.77 15.49
CA GLU A 147 -8.89 22.23 16.84
C GLU A 147 -10.07 21.29 17.14
N VAL A 148 -9.77 20.05 17.53
CA VAL A 148 -10.75 19.09 18.03
C VAL A 148 -10.80 19.16 19.56
N LYS A 149 -11.99 19.19 20.15
CA LYS A 149 -12.21 19.29 21.60
C LYS A 149 -13.18 18.21 22.07
N ASP A 150 -12.84 17.53 23.17
CA ASP A 150 -13.76 16.61 23.87
C ASP A 150 -13.39 16.50 25.35
N GLU A 151 -14.37 16.59 26.25
CA GLU A 151 -14.20 16.32 27.69
C GLU A 151 -13.78 14.86 27.96
N GLN A 152 -14.11 13.94 27.03
CA GLN A 152 -13.74 12.52 27.09
C GLN A 152 -12.42 12.21 26.37
N TYR A 153 -11.58 13.22 26.15
CA TYR A 153 -10.26 13.16 25.52
C TYR A 153 -10.26 12.63 24.08
N VAL A 154 -9.87 13.47 23.12
CA VAL A 154 -9.67 13.12 21.72
C VAL A 154 -8.45 12.21 21.57
N THR A 155 -8.62 11.06 20.91
CA THR A 155 -7.54 10.12 20.58
C THR A 155 -6.78 10.56 19.32
N SER A 156 -5.48 10.31 19.28
CA SER A 156 -4.71 10.36 18.03
C SER A 156 -4.94 9.07 17.25
N PRO A 157 -5.19 9.09 15.93
CA PRO A 157 -5.08 10.23 15.01
C PRO A 157 -6.40 10.92 14.64
N VAL A 158 -6.32 12.18 14.20
CA VAL A 158 -7.37 12.81 13.37
C VAL A 158 -7.22 12.28 11.94
N ILE A 159 -8.32 11.98 11.25
CA ILE A 159 -8.32 11.39 9.90
C ILE A 159 -8.76 12.43 8.88
N ILE A 160 -7.99 12.64 7.80
CA ILE A 160 -8.33 13.55 6.69
C ILE A 160 -8.08 12.85 5.35
N LYS A 161 -9.07 12.79 4.45
CA LYS A 161 -9.00 11.99 3.19
C LYS A 161 -8.46 10.55 3.43
N ASP A 162 -8.97 9.90 4.48
CA ASP A 162 -8.57 8.55 4.93
C ASP A 162 -7.07 8.34 5.26
N LYS A 163 -6.29 9.42 5.36
CA LYS A 163 -4.94 9.41 5.93
C LYS A 163 -4.99 9.72 7.43
N PHE A 164 -4.08 9.09 8.19
CA PHE A 164 -3.94 9.30 9.63
C PHE A 164 -2.98 10.46 9.92
N PHE A 165 -3.43 11.45 10.71
CA PHE A 165 -2.61 12.61 11.09
C PHE A 165 -2.19 12.57 12.55
N HIS A 166 -0.89 12.76 12.74
CA HIS A 166 -0.25 12.99 14.02
C HIS A 166 -0.07 14.49 14.23
N PHE A 167 -0.19 14.92 15.48
CA PHE A 167 -0.34 16.33 15.83
C PHE A 167 0.90 17.19 15.49
N GLU A 168 0.66 18.44 15.07
CA GLU A 168 1.73 19.45 14.94
C GLU A 168 2.24 19.86 16.32
N GLU A 169 3.18 19.08 16.86
CA GLU A 169 4.11 19.55 17.88
C GLU A 169 5.43 18.74 17.81
N TYR A 170 6.33 19.22 16.96
CA TYR A 170 7.79 19.20 17.16
C TYR A 170 8.45 17.92 17.73
N ASN A 171 8.10 16.71 17.23
CA ASN A 171 9.02 15.57 17.05
C ASN A 171 8.31 14.34 16.49
N LYS A 172 8.84 13.72 15.42
CA LYS A 172 8.34 12.42 14.91
C LYS A 172 8.46 11.26 15.93
N GLU A 173 9.33 11.36 16.94
CA GLU A 173 9.38 10.42 18.06
C GLU A 173 8.23 10.58 19.08
N TYR A 174 7.61 11.76 19.15
CA TYR A 174 6.54 12.05 20.12
C TYR A 174 5.13 11.86 19.55
N ALA A 175 5.00 11.66 18.23
CA ALA A 175 3.76 11.48 17.47
C ALA A 175 2.80 10.39 18.01
N LYS A 176 3.27 9.44 18.83
CA LYS A 176 2.43 8.61 19.70
C LYS A 176 1.91 9.40 20.91
N GLN A 177 1.23 10.52 20.70
CA GLN A 177 0.70 11.31 21.80
C GLN A 177 -0.54 10.66 22.42
N ASN A 178 -0.71 10.81 23.73
CA ASN A 178 -1.89 10.37 24.47
C ASN A 178 -3.15 11.07 23.94
N ALA A 179 -4.31 10.55 24.35
CA ALA A 179 -5.52 11.33 24.23
C ALA A 179 -5.42 12.67 25.00
N ARG A 180 -5.98 13.75 24.44
CA ARG A 180 -5.97 15.11 25.02
C ARG A 180 -7.38 15.70 24.93
N GLU A 181 -7.77 16.52 25.90
CA GLU A 181 -9.07 17.24 25.86
C GLU A 181 -9.17 18.18 24.66
N ARG A 182 -8.02 18.65 24.16
CA ARG A 182 -7.90 19.52 22.98
C ARG A 182 -6.74 19.09 22.10
N VAL A 183 -6.97 19.13 20.80
CA VAL A 183 -6.11 18.57 19.75
C VAL A 183 -6.09 19.54 18.57
N SER A 184 -4.99 20.24 18.35
CA SER A 184 -4.80 21.04 17.14
C SER A 184 -4.32 20.17 15.99
N PHE A 185 -4.82 20.43 14.78
CA PHE A 185 -4.36 19.79 13.55
C PHE A 185 -4.14 20.82 12.44
N ARG A 186 -3.20 20.50 11.55
CA ARG A 186 -2.90 21.26 10.34
C ARG A 186 -2.34 20.28 9.32
N GLU A 187 -2.78 20.40 8.06
CA GLU A 187 -2.36 19.51 6.98
C GLU A 187 -2.33 20.22 5.63
N TYR A 188 -1.36 19.86 4.79
CA TYR A 188 -1.13 20.43 3.46
C TYR A 188 -1.69 19.49 2.39
N LEU A 189 -2.84 19.85 1.83
CA LEU A 189 -3.58 19.06 0.86
C LEU A 189 -3.25 19.45 -0.59
N THR A 190 -2.69 18.50 -1.33
CA THR A 190 -2.73 18.53 -2.80
C THR A 190 -4.12 18.08 -3.28
N LEU A 191 -4.75 18.90 -4.11
CA LEU A 191 -6.11 18.76 -4.61
C LEU A 191 -6.11 18.83 -6.14
N SER A 192 -6.94 18.03 -6.81
CA SER A 192 -7.16 18.12 -8.26
C SER A 192 -8.03 19.34 -8.61
N GLN A 193 -8.03 19.77 -9.87
CA GLN A 193 -9.01 20.74 -10.39
C GLN A 193 -10.45 20.23 -10.12
N GLY A 194 -11.37 21.15 -9.84
CA GLY A 194 -12.78 20.84 -9.53
C GLY A 194 -13.09 20.60 -8.05
N ARG A 195 -14.21 19.93 -7.79
CA ARG A 195 -14.74 19.70 -6.44
C ARG A 195 -13.94 18.62 -5.69
N ASN A 196 -13.47 18.97 -4.51
CA ASN A 196 -12.73 18.10 -3.59
C ASN A 196 -13.47 18.04 -2.25
N ASP A 197 -14.11 16.92 -1.94
CA ASP A 197 -14.77 16.69 -0.66
C ASP A 197 -13.76 16.18 0.39
N ILE A 198 -13.53 16.97 1.45
CA ILE A 198 -12.57 16.67 2.52
C ILE A 198 -13.34 16.37 3.80
N GLN A 199 -13.35 15.10 4.20
CA GLN A 199 -13.87 14.70 5.49
C GLN A 199 -12.76 14.71 6.55
N VAL A 200 -13.01 15.36 7.69
CA VAL A 200 -12.16 15.31 8.88
C VAL A 200 -12.90 14.51 9.96
N ARG A 201 -12.34 13.39 10.39
CA ARG A 201 -12.91 12.53 11.45
C ARG A 201 -12.06 12.58 12.71
N ALA A 202 -12.71 12.54 13.87
CA ALA A 202 -12.06 12.40 15.16
C ALA A 202 -12.81 11.41 16.06
N THR A 203 -12.08 10.80 17.00
CA THR A 203 -12.59 9.76 17.91
C THR A 203 -12.12 10.07 19.33
N ASN A 204 -12.97 9.93 20.35
CA ASN A 204 -12.54 10.06 21.76
C ASN A 204 -12.14 8.72 22.39
N LEU A 205 -11.66 8.73 23.64
CA LEU A 205 -11.27 7.51 24.37
C LEU A 205 -12.40 6.49 24.51
N MET A 206 -13.66 6.95 24.50
CA MET A 206 -14.84 6.10 24.63
C MET A 206 -15.29 5.47 23.30
N GLY A 207 -14.54 5.71 22.21
CA GLY A 207 -14.80 5.20 20.87
C GLY A 207 -15.89 5.95 20.10
N GLU A 208 -16.42 7.05 20.65
CA GLU A 208 -17.42 7.87 19.98
C GLU A 208 -16.75 8.74 18.90
N THR A 209 -17.35 8.77 17.71
CA THR A 209 -16.79 9.45 16.53
C THR A 209 -17.61 10.66 16.11
N SER A 210 -16.90 11.68 15.62
CA SER A 210 -17.47 12.77 14.83
C SER A 210 -16.76 12.87 13.47
N ALA A 211 -17.45 13.44 12.49
CA ALA A 211 -16.94 13.64 11.15
C ALA A 211 -17.55 14.91 10.56
N GLU A 212 -16.71 15.89 10.25
CA GLU A 212 -17.12 17.12 9.58
C GLU A 212 -16.63 17.16 8.14
N LYS A 213 -17.31 17.93 7.29
CA LYS A 213 -17.02 18.03 5.86
C LYS A 213 -16.67 19.46 5.44
N VAL A 214 -15.53 19.59 4.76
CA VAL A 214 -15.10 20.81 4.07
C VAL A 214 -15.05 20.50 2.58
N VAL A 215 -15.68 21.33 1.75
CA VAL A 215 -15.69 21.18 0.30
C VAL A 215 -14.81 22.25 -0.31
N PHE A 216 -13.75 21.83 -1.01
CA PHE A 216 -12.90 22.73 -1.78
C PHE A 216 -13.27 22.68 -3.25
N HIS A 217 -13.66 23.83 -3.80
CA HIS A 217 -13.80 24.04 -5.23
C HIS A 217 -12.48 24.62 -5.75
N VAL A 218 -11.64 23.74 -6.30
CA VAL A 218 -10.39 24.14 -6.92
C VAL A 218 -10.69 24.64 -8.33
N ASP A 219 -10.38 25.90 -8.59
CA ASP A 219 -10.45 26.46 -9.94
C ASP A 219 -9.16 27.22 -10.29
N ARG A 220 -8.43 26.69 -11.28
CA ARG A 220 -7.16 27.20 -11.80
C ARG A 220 -7.28 27.76 -13.21
N GLU A 221 -8.47 27.70 -13.79
CA GLU A 221 -8.73 28.14 -15.15
C GLU A 221 -9.18 29.60 -15.12
N GLY A 222 -8.69 30.40 -16.07
CA GLY A 222 -9.19 31.75 -16.27
C GLY A 222 -10.56 31.76 -16.95
N PRO A 223 -11.28 32.90 -16.93
CA PRO A 223 -12.62 33.00 -17.48
C PRO A 223 -12.64 32.66 -18.98
N MET A 224 -13.70 31.97 -19.43
CA MET A 224 -13.94 31.77 -20.86
C MET A 224 -14.37 33.10 -21.48
N ILE A 225 -13.80 33.46 -22.64
CA ILE A 225 -14.16 34.66 -23.39
C ILE A 225 -14.63 34.23 -24.78
N ALA A 226 -15.82 34.68 -25.15
CA ALA A 226 -16.42 34.47 -26.46
C ALA A 226 -16.67 35.82 -27.14
N ILE A 227 -16.30 35.94 -28.41
CA ILE A 227 -16.49 37.15 -29.22
C ILE A 227 -17.59 36.85 -30.23
N ASP A 228 -18.74 37.50 -30.06
CA ASP A 228 -19.91 37.33 -30.92
C ASP A 228 -19.65 37.96 -32.30
N ASN A 229 -19.08 39.17 -32.29
CA ASN A 229 -18.87 39.99 -33.47
C ASN A 229 -17.79 41.04 -33.19
N TRP A 230 -17.02 41.38 -34.20
CA TRP A 230 -16.10 42.52 -34.17
C TRP A 230 -16.08 43.21 -35.53
N THR A 231 -15.91 44.53 -35.53
CA THR A 231 -15.80 45.32 -36.76
C THR A 231 -14.73 46.39 -36.60
N ARG A 232 -13.86 46.54 -37.60
CA ARG A 232 -12.94 47.67 -37.71
C ARG A 232 -13.50 48.66 -38.72
N LYS A 233 -13.57 49.93 -38.34
CA LYS A 233 -13.91 51.04 -39.23
C LYS A 233 -12.95 52.18 -38.97
N ASP A 234 -12.13 52.50 -39.97
CA ASP A 234 -11.02 53.44 -39.85
C ASP A 234 -10.09 53.00 -38.68
N ASP A 235 -9.77 53.89 -37.74
CA ASP A 235 -8.98 53.58 -36.53
C ASP A 235 -9.82 53.08 -35.34
N ARG A 236 -11.13 52.83 -35.53
CA ARG A 236 -12.02 52.30 -34.49
C ARG A 236 -12.23 50.80 -34.61
N VAL A 237 -12.22 50.14 -33.47
CA VAL A 237 -12.62 48.74 -33.31
C VAL A 237 -13.83 48.68 -32.40
N THR A 238 -14.91 48.12 -32.91
CA THR A 238 -16.10 47.78 -32.13
C THR A 238 -16.10 46.27 -31.86
N LEU A 239 -16.19 45.88 -30.59
CA LEU A 239 -16.18 44.50 -30.11
C LEU A 239 -17.46 44.20 -29.32
N LYS A 240 -18.07 43.04 -29.58
CA LYS A 240 -19.18 42.50 -28.80
C LYS A 240 -18.88 41.04 -28.43
N GLY A 241 -19.14 40.67 -27.18
CA GLY A 241 -18.98 39.30 -26.73
C GLY A 241 -19.56 39.02 -25.35
N SER A 242 -19.16 37.89 -24.79
CA SER A 242 -19.46 37.49 -23.43
C SER A 242 -18.23 36.88 -22.74
N LEU A 243 -18.14 37.09 -21.44
CA LEU A 243 -17.26 36.34 -20.54
C LEU A 243 -18.12 35.40 -19.69
N TYR A 244 -17.61 34.21 -19.42
CA TYR A 244 -18.22 33.24 -18.52
C TYR A 244 -17.19 32.65 -17.57
N ASP A 245 -17.53 32.57 -16.29
CA ASP A 245 -16.74 31.95 -15.23
C ASP A 245 -17.62 31.29 -14.17
N LYS A 246 -17.17 30.19 -13.55
CA LYS A 246 -17.94 29.46 -12.53
C LYS A 246 -17.94 30.16 -11.16
N VAL A 247 -16.83 30.79 -10.80
CA VAL A 247 -16.65 31.56 -9.57
C VAL A 247 -17.26 32.94 -9.75
N GLY A 248 -17.03 33.52 -10.93
CA GLY A 248 -17.54 34.80 -11.38
C GLY A 248 -16.41 35.72 -11.83
N ILE A 249 -16.76 36.75 -12.58
CA ILE A 249 -15.79 37.63 -13.22
C ILE A 249 -15.49 38.82 -12.29
N ALA A 250 -14.20 39.19 -12.19
CA ALA A 250 -13.73 40.33 -11.40
C ALA A 250 -13.41 41.54 -12.28
N GLU A 251 -12.61 41.35 -13.33
CA GLU A 251 -12.10 42.43 -14.20
C GLU A 251 -12.02 41.96 -15.66
N PHE A 252 -12.21 42.89 -16.60
CA PHE A 252 -11.95 42.66 -18.02
C PHE A 252 -11.30 43.89 -18.66
N PHE A 253 -10.20 43.65 -19.37
CA PHE A 253 -9.41 44.67 -20.02
C PHE A 253 -9.24 44.36 -21.51
N ILE A 254 -9.15 45.43 -22.31
CA ILE A 254 -8.74 45.37 -23.71
C ILE A 254 -7.47 46.21 -23.85
N GLN A 255 -6.39 45.61 -24.34
CA GLN A 255 -5.08 46.26 -24.51
C GLN A 255 -4.60 46.22 -25.96
N GLY A 256 -4.18 47.37 -26.48
CA GLY A 256 -3.44 47.48 -27.73
C GLY A 256 -1.95 47.20 -27.58
N GLU A 257 -1.38 46.49 -28.55
CA GLU A 257 0.03 46.10 -28.59
C GLU A 257 0.97 47.32 -28.64
N ASN A 258 0.66 48.30 -29.50
CA ASN A 258 1.47 49.49 -29.74
C ASN A 258 0.92 50.73 -29.03
N SER A 259 -0.40 50.85 -28.87
CA SER A 259 -1.05 52.09 -28.39
C SER A 259 -0.88 52.38 -26.90
N LYS A 260 -0.47 51.40 -26.07
CA LYS A 260 -0.51 51.47 -24.58
C LYS A 260 -1.88 51.78 -23.98
N ILE A 261 -2.95 51.73 -24.78
CA ILE A 261 -4.31 51.98 -24.30
C ILE A 261 -4.80 50.68 -23.66
N THR A 262 -5.12 50.74 -22.37
CA THR A 262 -5.84 49.68 -21.65
C THR A 262 -7.23 50.21 -21.30
N ALA A 263 -8.26 49.65 -21.91
CA ALA A 263 -9.64 49.95 -21.56
C ALA A 263 -10.14 48.93 -20.52
N HIS A 264 -10.40 49.40 -19.30
CA HIS A 264 -11.15 48.62 -18.31
C HIS A 264 -12.65 48.71 -18.63
N ILE A 265 -13.31 47.56 -18.81
CA ILE A 265 -14.73 47.50 -19.14
C ILE A 265 -15.51 47.20 -17.86
N PRO A 266 -16.22 48.19 -17.28
CA PRO A 266 -17.07 47.92 -16.12
C PRO A 266 -18.26 47.06 -16.54
N PHE A 267 -18.42 45.90 -15.90
CA PHE A 267 -19.56 45.02 -16.14
C PHE A 267 -20.87 45.65 -15.65
N ALA A 268 -21.95 45.44 -16.40
CA ALA A 268 -23.28 45.71 -15.90
C ALA A 268 -23.62 44.68 -14.82
N LYS A 269 -23.70 45.12 -13.56
CA LYS A 269 -24.05 44.30 -12.38
C LYS A 269 -25.47 43.71 -12.40
N ASP A 270 -26.24 43.93 -13.46
CA ASP A 270 -27.67 43.60 -13.56
C ASP A 270 -27.96 42.17 -14.03
N ILE A 271 -26.94 41.35 -14.32
CA ILE A 271 -27.12 39.90 -14.44
C ILE A 271 -27.04 39.31 -13.03
N ALA A 272 -28.17 38.80 -12.53
CA ALA A 272 -28.32 38.28 -11.16
C ALA A 272 -27.43 37.06 -10.82
N ASP A 273 -26.67 36.54 -11.79
CA ASP A 273 -25.64 35.52 -11.62
C ASP A 273 -24.32 36.08 -12.15
N ASN A 274 -23.38 36.46 -11.26
CA ASN A 274 -22.10 37.13 -11.59
C ASN A 274 -21.10 36.22 -12.37
N ARG A 275 -21.60 35.11 -12.90
CA ARG A 275 -20.91 34.09 -13.69
C ARG A 275 -20.90 34.37 -15.19
N LEU A 276 -21.87 35.12 -15.71
CA LEU A 276 -21.94 35.47 -17.12
C LEU A 276 -22.04 36.99 -17.26
N SER A 277 -21.15 37.60 -18.03
CA SER A 277 -21.20 39.03 -18.35
C SER A 277 -21.11 39.25 -19.84
N THR A 278 -22.08 39.93 -20.42
CA THR A 278 -22.00 40.42 -21.80
C THR A 278 -21.28 41.76 -21.84
N PHE A 279 -20.46 41.98 -22.86
CA PHE A 279 -19.74 43.24 -23.04
C PHE A 279 -19.91 43.80 -24.44
N PHE A 280 -19.86 45.12 -24.52
CA PHE A 280 -19.78 45.88 -25.76
C PHE A 280 -18.75 46.98 -25.58
N TYR A 281 -17.85 47.12 -26.55
CA TYR A 281 -16.78 48.10 -26.52
C TYR A 281 -16.66 48.77 -27.90
N ASP A 282 -16.55 50.10 -27.92
CA ASP A 282 -16.20 50.88 -29.10
C ASP A 282 -15.03 51.80 -28.72
N GLY A 283 -13.89 51.64 -29.39
CA GLY A 283 -12.66 52.33 -29.02
C GLY A 283 -11.70 52.57 -30.17
N LEU A 284 -10.75 53.48 -29.94
CA LEU A 284 -9.73 53.88 -30.90
C LEU A 284 -8.42 53.15 -30.61
N PHE A 285 -7.93 52.38 -31.59
CA PHE A 285 -6.68 51.63 -31.53
C PHE A 285 -5.85 51.90 -32.79
N PRO A 286 -5.36 53.15 -32.97
CA PRO A 286 -4.63 53.53 -34.17
C PRO A 286 -3.26 52.83 -34.22
N ASN A 287 -3.02 52.10 -35.31
CA ASN A 287 -1.80 51.31 -35.56
C ASN A 287 -1.61 50.07 -34.65
N ASP A 288 -2.68 49.55 -34.03
CA ASP A 288 -2.67 48.20 -33.47
C ASP A 288 -3.16 47.19 -34.53
N ASP A 289 -2.35 46.16 -34.79
CA ASP A 289 -2.73 45.03 -35.64
C ASP A 289 -3.25 43.84 -34.81
N ILE A 290 -2.96 43.82 -33.50
CA ILE A 290 -3.40 42.83 -32.53
C ILE A 290 -3.98 43.54 -31.30
N LEU A 291 -5.17 43.11 -30.84
CA LEU A 291 -5.65 43.41 -29.49
C LEU A 291 -5.49 42.19 -28.58
N THR A 292 -5.06 42.44 -27.35
CA THR A 292 -5.10 41.44 -26.27
C THR A 292 -6.32 41.70 -25.40
N LEU A 293 -7.24 40.74 -25.36
CA LEU A 293 -8.32 40.67 -24.37
C LEU A 293 -7.80 39.96 -23.12
N ILE A 294 -8.00 40.54 -21.94
CA ILE A 294 -7.52 40.04 -20.65
C ILE A 294 -8.73 39.94 -19.71
N GLY A 295 -9.20 38.73 -19.43
CA GLY A 295 -10.27 38.48 -18.46
C GLY A 295 -9.71 37.91 -17.16
N ARG A 296 -10.17 38.40 -16.01
CA ARG A 296 -9.78 37.91 -14.68
C ARG A 296 -11.01 37.51 -13.84
N ASP A 297 -10.95 36.33 -13.23
CA ASP A 297 -11.99 35.81 -12.34
C ASP A 297 -11.87 36.36 -10.90
N GLN A 298 -12.80 35.95 -10.02
CA GLN A 298 -12.80 36.31 -8.60
C GLN A 298 -11.69 35.66 -7.75
N LEU A 299 -10.94 34.67 -8.27
CA LEU A 299 -9.78 34.05 -7.60
C LEU A 299 -8.44 34.60 -8.13
N GLY A 300 -8.48 35.52 -9.11
CA GLY A 300 -7.30 36.06 -9.78
C GLY A 300 -6.67 35.12 -10.80
N ASN A 301 -7.40 34.14 -11.32
CA ASN A 301 -7.05 33.43 -12.55
C ASN A 301 -7.29 34.35 -13.75
N GLU A 302 -6.45 34.25 -14.78
CA GLU A 302 -6.44 35.16 -15.92
C GLU A 302 -6.47 34.39 -17.24
N LYS A 303 -7.27 34.86 -18.20
CA LYS A 303 -7.32 34.34 -19.57
C LYS A 303 -7.02 35.47 -20.55
N ASN A 304 -5.99 35.25 -21.37
CA ASN A 304 -5.52 36.19 -22.37
C ASN A 304 -5.79 35.65 -23.77
N ILE A 305 -6.30 36.50 -24.67
CA ILE A 305 -6.60 36.18 -26.07
C ILE A 305 -6.06 37.29 -26.95
N GLN A 306 -5.29 36.94 -27.96
CA GLN A 306 -4.85 37.86 -29.00
C GLN A 306 -5.77 37.73 -30.23
N ILE A 307 -6.27 38.87 -30.72
CA ILE A 307 -7.13 38.95 -31.90
C ILE A 307 -6.40 39.77 -32.96
N PRO A 308 -6.07 39.21 -34.13
CA PRO A 308 -5.57 39.98 -35.26
C PRO A 308 -6.73 40.79 -35.89
N ILE A 309 -6.49 42.08 -36.13
CA ILE A 309 -7.50 43.06 -36.59
C ILE A 309 -7.14 43.60 -37.98
N ASN A 310 -6.41 42.79 -38.74
CA ASN A 310 -6.15 43.02 -40.16
C ASN A 310 -7.48 42.91 -40.95
N PRO A 311 -7.62 43.62 -42.10
CA PRO A 311 -8.91 44.04 -42.64
C PRO A 311 -9.72 42.96 -43.39
N ILE A 312 -9.53 41.67 -43.05
CA ILE A 312 -10.30 40.57 -43.62
C ILE A 312 -11.55 40.37 -42.75
N ASN A 313 -12.73 40.57 -43.34
CA ASN A 313 -14.02 40.41 -42.67
C ASN A 313 -14.27 38.93 -42.30
N TYR A 314 -13.86 38.51 -41.10
CA TYR A 314 -14.23 37.23 -40.52
C TYR A 314 -15.61 37.33 -39.85
N SER A 315 -16.66 36.89 -40.54
CA SER A 315 -18.02 36.82 -40.01
C SER A 315 -18.28 35.55 -39.18
N SER A 316 -17.30 35.13 -38.38
CA SER A 316 -17.31 33.90 -37.57
C SER A 316 -17.03 34.23 -36.11
N SER A 317 -17.86 33.72 -35.21
CA SER A 317 -17.66 33.86 -33.77
C SER A 317 -16.36 33.18 -33.32
N LEU A 318 -15.63 33.84 -32.43
CA LEU A 318 -14.38 33.34 -31.86
C LEU A 318 -14.61 32.89 -30.42
N PHE A 319 -14.17 31.67 -30.09
CA PHE A 319 -14.24 31.10 -28.75
C PHE A 319 -12.84 30.70 -28.32
N ALA A 320 -12.46 31.00 -27.07
CA ALA A 320 -11.30 30.40 -26.44
C ALA A 320 -11.69 29.77 -25.10
N SER A 321 -11.52 28.46 -25.00
CA SER A 321 -11.59 27.69 -23.76
C SER A 321 -10.18 27.34 -23.27
N SER A 322 -10.08 26.58 -22.18
CA SER A 322 -8.84 25.91 -21.75
C SER A 322 -8.41 24.78 -22.69
N GLU A 323 -9.36 24.13 -23.36
CA GLU A 323 -9.14 23.01 -24.30
C GLU A 323 -8.87 23.44 -25.75
N LEU A 324 -9.18 24.70 -26.11
CA LEU A 324 -8.91 25.27 -27.44
C LEU A 324 -7.85 26.35 -27.36
N THR A 325 -6.61 25.98 -27.69
CA THR A 325 -5.58 26.91 -28.14
C THR A 325 -6.11 27.67 -29.35
N ALA A 326 -6.36 28.97 -29.16
CA ALA A 326 -6.79 29.85 -30.23
C ALA A 326 -5.66 29.98 -31.25
N PHE A 327 -5.93 29.57 -32.49
CA PHE A 327 -5.05 29.63 -33.66
C PHE A 327 -3.66 29.04 -33.46
N ASN A 328 -3.46 27.83 -33.98
CA ASN A 328 -2.14 27.47 -34.49
C ASN A 328 -1.68 28.58 -35.44
N LEU A 329 -0.53 29.17 -35.12
CA LEU A 329 0.32 29.80 -36.12
C LEU A 329 0.50 28.81 -37.28
N ILE A 330 0.72 29.33 -38.48
CA ILE A 330 1.12 28.50 -39.62
C ILE A 330 2.57 28.07 -39.36
N GLU A 331 2.73 27.06 -38.52
CA GLU A 331 3.91 26.21 -38.51
C GLU A 331 3.90 25.44 -39.83
N GLU A 332 5.03 25.44 -40.54
CA GLU A 332 5.19 24.64 -41.75
C GLU A 332 4.99 23.17 -41.36
N GLU A 333 4.09 22.45 -42.05
CA GLU A 333 3.81 21.04 -41.72
C GLU A 333 5.14 20.26 -41.73
N PRO A 334 5.54 19.60 -40.62
CA PRO A 334 6.85 18.98 -40.52
C PRO A 334 6.95 17.86 -41.55
N ALA A 335 8.09 17.76 -42.25
CA ALA A 335 8.27 16.82 -43.37
C ALA A 335 7.99 15.35 -43.01
N ILE A 336 8.07 15.01 -41.71
CA ILE A 336 7.76 13.69 -41.14
C ILE A 336 6.79 13.89 -39.96
N ASN A 337 5.69 13.16 -39.94
CA ASN A 337 4.85 12.99 -38.77
C ASN A 337 5.25 11.73 -37.98
N LEU A 338 5.30 11.84 -36.66
CA LEU A 338 5.53 10.76 -35.71
C LEU A 338 4.36 10.67 -34.72
N GLU A 339 3.48 9.69 -34.93
CA GLU A 339 2.35 9.40 -34.04
C GLU A 339 2.65 8.14 -33.22
N ILE A 340 2.54 8.23 -31.89
CA ILE A 340 2.65 7.09 -30.99
C ILE A 340 1.24 6.69 -30.54
N ASN A 341 0.92 5.42 -30.74
CA ASN A 341 -0.31 4.79 -30.29
C ASN A 341 -0.02 3.81 -29.15
N ASP A 342 -1.01 3.64 -28.27
CA ASP A 342 -0.96 2.72 -27.12
C ASP A 342 0.08 3.11 -26.05
N LEU A 343 0.37 4.41 -25.88
CA LEU A 343 1.28 4.92 -24.85
C LEU A 343 0.77 6.25 -24.25
N ASP A 344 0.33 6.23 -22.98
CA ASP A 344 -0.04 7.41 -22.19
C ASP A 344 1.09 7.74 -21.19
N GLU A 345 1.54 8.99 -21.14
CA GLU A 345 2.56 9.44 -20.18
C GLU A 345 2.08 9.42 -18.72
N ASN A 346 0.76 9.39 -18.50
CA ASN A 346 0.14 9.39 -17.18
C ASN A 346 -0.12 7.99 -16.62
N GLU A 347 -0.07 6.93 -17.45
CA GLU A 347 -0.33 5.56 -17.01
C GLU A 347 0.96 4.89 -16.45
N PRO A 348 0.95 4.38 -15.20
CA PRO A 348 2.12 3.73 -14.62
C PRO A 348 2.40 2.37 -15.26
N VAL A 349 3.63 2.18 -15.75
CA VAL A 349 4.05 0.92 -16.39
C VAL A 349 4.68 -0.02 -15.36
N TYR A 350 4.08 -1.19 -15.14
CA TYR A 350 4.55 -2.13 -14.12
C TYR A 350 5.61 -3.13 -14.63
N THR A 351 5.59 -3.43 -15.93
CA THR A 351 6.52 -4.39 -16.57
C THR A 351 7.92 -3.80 -16.74
N LYS A 352 8.93 -4.66 -16.86
CA LYS A 352 10.33 -4.26 -17.13
C LYS A 352 10.57 -3.97 -18.62
N ASP A 353 9.75 -4.55 -19.48
CA ASP A 353 9.75 -4.36 -20.92
C ASP A 353 8.38 -3.81 -21.35
N ILE A 354 8.33 -2.89 -22.32
CA ILE A 354 7.09 -2.33 -22.90
C ILE A 354 7.12 -2.40 -24.42
N SER A 355 5.94 -2.59 -25.03
CA SER A 355 5.71 -2.46 -26.46
C SER A 355 4.57 -1.50 -26.73
N PHE A 356 4.76 -0.60 -27.70
CA PHE A 356 3.81 0.42 -28.14
C PHE A 356 3.85 0.51 -29.67
N ASN A 357 2.89 1.17 -30.31
CA ASN A 357 2.85 1.32 -31.77
C ASN A 357 3.33 2.71 -32.19
N ILE A 358 4.13 2.79 -33.26
CA ILE A 358 4.56 4.04 -33.89
C ILE A 358 4.05 4.03 -35.33
N ASN A 359 3.30 5.06 -35.72
CA ASN A 359 3.01 5.39 -37.11
C ASN A 359 3.93 6.54 -37.55
N ILE A 360 4.75 6.28 -38.56
CA ILE A 360 5.64 7.27 -39.16
C ILE A 360 5.13 7.58 -40.56
N THR A 361 4.89 8.86 -40.89
CA THR A 361 4.40 9.25 -42.23
C THR A 361 5.21 10.41 -42.79
N SER A 362 5.73 10.28 -44.01
CA SER A 362 6.31 11.37 -44.79
C SER A 362 5.19 12.08 -45.55
N PHE A 363 5.09 13.40 -45.46
CA PHE A 363 4.13 14.17 -46.25
C PHE A 363 4.58 14.36 -47.70
N ASP A 364 5.91 14.37 -47.94
CA ASP A 364 6.45 14.23 -49.28
C ASP A 364 6.30 12.78 -49.76
N LYS A 365 5.54 12.60 -50.86
CA LYS A 365 5.21 11.31 -51.47
C LYS A 365 6.38 10.70 -52.25
N GLU A 366 7.38 11.49 -52.62
CA GLU A 366 8.58 11.02 -53.32
C GLU A 366 9.70 10.64 -52.32
N VAL A 367 9.70 11.27 -51.14
CA VAL A 367 10.68 10.98 -50.08
C VAL A 367 10.20 9.84 -49.17
N LYS A 368 11.00 8.78 -49.08
CA LYS A 368 10.75 7.64 -48.18
C LYS A 368 11.43 7.85 -46.83
N ILE A 369 10.84 7.29 -45.78
CA ILE A 369 11.50 7.13 -44.47
C ILE A 369 12.74 6.24 -44.67
N ALA A 370 13.90 6.68 -44.17
CA ALA A 370 15.17 5.97 -44.34
C ALA A 370 15.57 5.18 -43.09
N GLU A 371 15.40 5.77 -41.91
CA GLU A 371 15.67 5.10 -40.63
C GLU A 371 14.72 5.57 -39.52
N CYS A 372 14.43 4.67 -38.57
CA CYS A 372 13.82 5.01 -37.29
C CYS A 372 14.61 4.34 -36.16
N LEU A 373 14.98 5.14 -35.16
CA LEU A 373 15.83 4.78 -34.03
C LEU A 373 15.05 4.98 -32.72
N VAL A 374 15.17 4.02 -31.81
CA VAL A 374 14.60 4.16 -30.45
C VAL A 374 15.72 4.10 -29.43
N PHE A 375 15.78 5.12 -28.58
CA PHE A 375 16.73 5.27 -27.48
C PHE A 375 15.98 5.23 -26.14
N LEU A 376 16.63 4.68 -25.11
CA LEU A 376 16.15 4.68 -23.73
C LEU A 376 17.18 5.36 -22.83
N LYS A 377 16.72 6.27 -21.98
CA LYS A 377 17.49 6.90 -20.92
C LYS A 377 16.79 6.58 -19.59
N THR A 378 17.51 5.90 -18.69
CA THR A 378 17.00 5.47 -17.38
C THR A 378 17.62 6.33 -16.27
N PRO A 379 17.08 6.33 -15.04
CA PRO A 379 17.66 7.10 -13.92
C PRO A 379 19.13 6.75 -13.62
N SER A 380 19.56 5.49 -13.81
CA SER A 380 20.94 5.06 -13.52
C SER A 380 21.87 4.92 -14.73
N LYS A 381 21.37 5.09 -15.97
CA LYS A 381 22.18 4.91 -17.18
C LYS A 381 22.02 6.04 -18.19
N SER A 382 23.13 6.39 -18.85
CA SER A 382 23.12 7.25 -20.02
C SER A 382 22.24 6.67 -21.14
N GLU A 383 21.76 7.55 -22.01
CA GLU A 383 21.02 7.21 -23.23
C GLU A 383 21.66 6.04 -23.99
N ARG A 384 20.91 4.97 -24.20
CA ARG A 384 21.33 3.78 -24.96
C ARG A 384 20.40 3.57 -26.15
N ARG A 385 20.98 3.28 -27.31
CA ARG A 385 20.24 2.85 -28.50
C ARG A 385 19.66 1.46 -28.21
N VAL A 386 18.33 1.34 -28.22
CA VAL A 386 17.63 0.06 -28.01
C VAL A 386 17.30 -0.60 -29.34
N TRP A 387 17.06 0.19 -30.40
CA TRP A 387 16.60 -0.34 -31.68
C TRP A 387 16.92 0.55 -32.90
N GLN A 388 16.94 -0.07 -34.10
CA GLN A 388 17.03 0.56 -35.42
C GLN A 388 16.27 -0.28 -36.46
N SER A 389 15.55 0.36 -37.38
CA SER A 389 15.09 -0.26 -38.64
C SER A 389 15.25 0.65 -39.85
N ILE A 390 15.23 0.01 -41.02
CA ILE A 390 15.29 0.57 -42.36
C ILE A 390 14.09 -0.04 -43.12
N LEU A 391 12.96 0.64 -43.11
CA LEU A 391 11.75 0.25 -43.87
C LEU A 391 11.36 1.41 -44.80
N PRO A 392 11.74 1.36 -46.10
CA PRO A 392 11.49 2.46 -47.02
C PRO A 392 10.03 2.51 -47.46
N GLY A 393 9.25 3.42 -46.86
CA GLY A 393 7.85 3.68 -47.18
C GLY A 393 7.47 5.16 -46.99
N VAL A 394 6.29 5.53 -47.51
CA VAL A 394 5.67 6.86 -47.29
C VAL A 394 4.92 6.88 -45.96
N SER A 395 4.34 5.75 -45.55
CA SER A 395 3.81 5.54 -44.19
C SER A 395 4.24 4.15 -43.71
N VAL A 396 4.68 4.05 -42.45
CA VAL A 396 5.22 2.84 -41.82
C VAL A 396 4.68 2.74 -40.39
N GLY A 397 3.88 1.71 -40.13
CA GLY A 397 3.50 1.31 -38.77
C GLY A 397 4.49 0.28 -38.21
N TYR A 398 4.93 0.45 -36.97
CA TYR A 398 5.87 -0.47 -36.30
C TYR A 398 5.68 -0.55 -34.78
N THR A 399 5.96 -1.72 -34.20
CA THR A 399 5.82 -1.99 -32.75
C THR A 399 7.19 -2.27 -32.10
N PRO A 400 7.92 -1.25 -31.59
CA PRO A 400 9.14 -1.48 -30.80
C PRO A 400 8.86 -2.24 -29.51
N VAL A 401 9.90 -2.92 -29.00
CA VAL A 401 9.93 -3.45 -27.63
C VAL A 401 11.10 -2.82 -26.89
N VAL A 402 10.80 -1.89 -25.97
CA VAL A 402 11.80 -1.24 -25.12
C VAL A 402 12.00 -2.07 -23.86
N LYS A 403 13.25 -2.42 -23.57
CA LYS A 403 13.63 -3.32 -22.47
C LYS A 403 14.40 -2.63 -21.36
N ASP A 404 14.45 -3.26 -20.19
CA ASP A 404 15.08 -2.78 -18.96
C ASP A 404 14.69 -1.36 -18.54
N LEU A 405 13.38 -1.09 -18.48
CA LEU A 405 12.87 0.04 -17.72
C LEU A 405 13.27 -0.10 -16.24
N GLU A 406 13.76 1.00 -15.66
CA GLU A 406 14.10 1.09 -14.24
C GLU A 406 12.93 1.67 -13.43
N GLU A 407 12.93 1.54 -12.10
CA GLU A 407 11.88 2.16 -11.27
C GLU A 407 11.98 3.71 -11.32
N GLY A 408 10.83 4.38 -11.45
CA GLY A 408 10.72 5.82 -11.63
C GLY A 408 10.61 6.28 -13.08
N LYS A 409 10.95 7.56 -13.33
CA LYS A 409 10.79 8.22 -14.64
C LYS A 409 11.88 7.77 -15.64
N ASN A 410 11.47 7.06 -16.67
CA ASN A 410 12.29 6.68 -17.82
C ASN A 410 11.94 7.60 -19.01
N ALA A 411 12.92 7.95 -19.83
CA ALA A 411 12.69 8.72 -21.05
C ALA A 411 12.98 7.85 -22.29
N ILE A 412 12.01 7.74 -23.19
CA ILE A 412 12.11 7.06 -24.48
C ILE A 412 12.19 8.15 -25.54
N ARG A 413 13.24 8.12 -26.36
CA ARG A 413 13.44 9.06 -27.45
C ARG A 413 13.41 8.33 -28.78
N ILE A 414 12.61 8.81 -29.71
CA ILE A 414 12.41 8.24 -31.04
C ILE A 414 12.92 9.28 -32.05
N GLU A 415 13.88 8.88 -32.89
CA GLU A 415 14.37 9.70 -34.00
C GLU A 415 14.02 8.99 -35.31
N ALA A 416 13.16 9.60 -36.12
CA ALA A 416 12.92 9.18 -37.50
C ALA A 416 13.66 10.11 -38.46
N ARG A 417 14.20 9.58 -39.55
CA ARG A 417 14.89 10.34 -40.59
C ARG A 417 14.48 9.87 -41.98
N ASN A 418 14.27 10.81 -42.88
CA ASN A 418 13.88 10.54 -44.26
C ASN A 418 15.09 10.40 -45.21
N GLY A 419 14.83 10.07 -46.47
CA GLY A 419 15.87 9.86 -47.50
C GLY A 419 16.69 11.11 -47.85
N LEU A 420 16.24 12.31 -47.47
CA LEU A 420 16.97 13.57 -47.66
C LEU A 420 17.84 13.93 -46.44
N GLY A 421 17.69 13.21 -45.33
CA GLY A 421 18.42 13.45 -44.08
C GLY A 421 17.70 14.35 -43.07
N GLU A 422 16.50 14.82 -43.41
CA GLU A 422 15.61 15.54 -42.48
C GLU A 422 15.12 14.57 -41.40
N LYS A 423 14.98 15.07 -40.17
CA LYS A 423 14.69 14.22 -39.00
C LYS A 423 13.62 14.85 -38.12
N GLU A 424 12.83 13.97 -37.51
CA GLU A 424 11.83 14.31 -36.49
C GLU A 424 12.17 13.56 -35.20
N ILE A 425 12.01 14.20 -34.04
CA ILE A 425 12.43 13.66 -32.75
C ILE A 425 11.31 13.85 -31.73
N VAL A 426 10.78 12.73 -31.24
CA VAL A 426 9.78 12.71 -30.17
C VAL A 426 10.40 12.10 -28.91
N GLU A 427 10.24 12.76 -27.77
CA GLU A 427 10.56 12.22 -26.45
C GLU A 427 9.27 11.94 -25.68
N TYR A 428 9.16 10.74 -25.10
CA TYR A 428 8.07 10.31 -24.22
C TYR A 428 8.62 9.92 -22.85
N TYR A 429 7.86 10.24 -21.81
CA TYR A 429 8.20 9.94 -20.44
C TYR A 429 7.27 8.87 -19.85
N ILE A 430 7.85 7.79 -19.36
CA ILE A 430 7.13 6.70 -18.69
C ILE A 430 7.55 6.66 -17.23
N ASN A 431 6.58 6.75 -16.31
CA ASN A 431 6.82 6.39 -14.92
C ASN A 431 6.63 4.88 -14.76
N ARG A 432 7.71 4.16 -14.44
CA ARG A 432 7.64 2.74 -14.09
C ARG A 432 7.55 2.57 -12.59
N GLU A 433 6.46 1.97 -12.14
CA GLU A 433 6.27 1.63 -10.73
C GLU A 433 6.49 0.14 -10.52
N ILE A 434 7.18 -0.25 -9.43
CA ILE A 434 7.18 -1.66 -9.01
C ILE A 434 5.94 -1.87 -8.14
N PRO A 435 4.97 -2.73 -8.55
CA PRO A 435 3.78 -3.01 -7.75
C PRO A 435 4.17 -3.41 -6.34
N GLU A 436 3.40 -2.96 -5.35
CA GLU A 436 3.68 -3.27 -3.95
C GLU A 436 3.86 -4.78 -3.73
N THR A 437 3.12 -5.65 -4.42
CA THR A 437 3.24 -7.11 -4.30
C THR A 437 4.60 -7.68 -4.71
N ASP A 438 5.31 -6.99 -5.60
CA ASP A 438 6.49 -7.52 -6.28
C ASP A 438 7.77 -7.00 -5.59
N ARG A 439 7.62 -5.92 -4.80
CA ARG A 439 8.64 -5.37 -3.91
C ARG A 439 9.12 -6.45 -2.92
N PRO A 440 10.45 -6.56 -2.67
CA PRO A 440 11.03 -7.69 -1.91
C PRO A 440 10.50 -7.91 -0.48
N TYR A 441 9.85 -6.90 0.11
CA TYR A 441 9.29 -6.94 1.47
C TYR A 441 7.86 -7.49 1.55
N ASN A 442 7.13 -7.56 0.44
CA ASN A 442 5.76 -8.11 0.37
C ASN A 442 5.71 -9.55 -0.18
N ARG A 443 6.87 -10.08 -0.60
CA ARG A 443 7.04 -11.50 -0.97
C ARG A 443 6.95 -12.38 0.27
N LEU A 444 6.25 -13.50 0.16
CA LEU A 444 6.10 -14.44 1.27
C LEU A 444 7.46 -15.01 1.69
N HIS A 445 7.77 -14.96 2.98
CA HIS A 445 9.01 -15.52 3.50
C HIS A 445 8.86 -17.02 3.75
N ILE A 446 9.70 -17.82 3.09
CA ILE A 446 9.73 -19.28 3.23
C ILE A 446 11.08 -19.72 3.80
N LEU A 447 11.03 -20.56 4.83
CA LEU A 447 12.14 -21.39 5.31
C LEU A 447 12.02 -22.79 4.70
N ILE A 448 13.06 -23.27 3.99
CA ILE A 448 13.12 -24.64 3.48
C ILE A 448 14.15 -25.41 4.33
N PHE A 449 13.71 -26.36 5.15
CA PHE A 449 14.61 -27.21 5.94
C PHE A 449 15.18 -28.37 5.11
N PRO A 450 16.37 -28.90 5.48
CA PRO A 450 16.93 -30.10 4.86
C PRO A 450 15.97 -31.30 5.00
N PHE A 451 15.68 -31.99 3.90
CA PHE A 451 14.83 -33.17 3.90
C PHE A 451 15.56 -34.37 4.50
N GLY A 452 14.97 -35.06 5.48
CA GLY A 452 15.57 -36.27 6.06
C GLY A 452 15.60 -37.43 5.06
N TYR A 453 16.78 -37.91 4.66
CA TYR A 453 16.90 -39.04 3.73
C TYR A 453 16.91 -40.40 4.45
N ARG A 454 16.10 -41.35 3.94
CA ARG A 454 16.00 -42.74 4.40
C ARG A 454 16.17 -43.69 3.23
N GLN A 455 17.02 -44.69 3.39
CA GLN A 455 17.15 -45.81 2.47
C GLN A 455 16.91 -47.12 3.24
N TYR A 456 16.11 -48.01 2.67
CA TYR A 456 15.97 -49.37 3.19
C TYR A 456 17.16 -50.23 2.73
N GLY A 457 17.63 -51.15 3.58
CA GLY A 457 18.57 -52.21 3.20
C GLY A 457 20.08 -51.91 3.25
N GLU A 458 20.51 -50.65 3.40
CA GLU A 458 21.96 -50.31 3.48
C GLU A 458 22.29 -49.25 4.56
N ASN A 459 23.34 -49.51 5.34
CA ASN A 459 23.95 -48.52 6.22
C ASN A 459 24.82 -47.53 5.41
N LEU A 460 24.19 -46.53 4.80
CA LEU A 460 24.91 -45.42 4.18
C LEU A 460 25.68 -44.61 5.24
N LYS A 461 26.89 -44.17 4.88
CA LYS A 461 27.64 -43.19 5.68
C LYS A 461 26.87 -41.86 5.75
N ASN A 462 26.88 -41.23 6.93
CA ASN A 462 26.17 -39.96 7.21
C ASN A 462 26.50 -38.83 6.20
N GLU A 463 27.72 -38.81 5.65
CA GLU A 463 28.16 -37.85 4.63
C GLU A 463 27.31 -37.93 3.36
N LYS A 464 27.06 -39.14 2.82
CA LYS A 464 26.25 -39.33 1.60
C LYS A 464 24.79 -38.97 1.83
N ILE A 465 24.25 -39.28 3.02
CA ILE A 465 22.89 -38.89 3.44
C ILE A 465 22.78 -37.36 3.45
N THR A 466 23.77 -36.67 4.04
CA THR A 466 23.80 -35.20 4.13
C THR A 466 23.90 -34.54 2.75
N GLN A 467 24.72 -35.10 1.86
CA GLN A 467 24.88 -34.60 0.48
C GLN A 467 23.58 -34.67 -0.32
N ILE A 468 22.93 -35.84 -0.34
CA ILE A 468 21.65 -36.08 -1.03
C ILE A 468 20.56 -35.13 -0.49
N SER A 469 20.52 -34.90 0.82
CA SER A 469 19.60 -33.94 1.45
C SER A 469 19.86 -32.49 1.05
N LYS A 470 21.13 -32.08 0.88
CA LYS A 470 21.50 -30.73 0.42
C LYS A 470 21.12 -30.50 -1.04
N GLU A 471 21.51 -31.41 -1.94
CA GLU A 471 21.19 -31.31 -3.38
C GLU A 471 19.68 -31.16 -3.62
N PHE A 472 18.86 -31.95 -2.92
CA PHE A 472 17.41 -31.84 -3.02
C PHE A 472 16.86 -30.52 -2.46
N GLN A 473 17.46 -30.00 -1.38
CA GLN A 473 17.12 -28.69 -0.83
C GLN A 473 17.46 -27.57 -1.82
N GLU A 474 18.60 -27.65 -2.51
CA GLU A 474 19.00 -26.70 -3.56
C GLU A 474 18.04 -26.74 -4.77
N PHE A 475 17.62 -27.92 -5.22
CA PHE A 475 16.60 -28.03 -6.28
C PHE A 475 15.26 -27.42 -5.88
N LEU A 476 14.83 -27.59 -4.63
CA LEU A 476 13.63 -26.91 -4.09
C LEU A 476 13.83 -25.39 -4.01
N ILE A 477 14.96 -24.92 -3.46
CA ILE A 477 15.28 -23.49 -3.37
C ILE A 477 15.26 -22.84 -4.75
N ASN A 478 15.84 -23.49 -5.76
CA ASN A 478 15.83 -22.97 -7.13
C ASN A 478 14.43 -22.99 -7.76
N GLY A 479 13.54 -23.92 -7.40
CA GLY A 479 12.13 -23.89 -7.80
C GLY A 479 11.35 -22.74 -7.17
N PHE A 480 11.62 -22.39 -5.90
CA PHE A 480 10.96 -21.28 -5.20
C PHE A 480 11.62 -19.91 -5.44
N ARG A 481 12.64 -19.79 -6.30
CA ARG A 481 13.40 -18.54 -6.54
C ARG A 481 12.69 -17.51 -7.45
N ASP A 482 11.46 -17.79 -7.85
CA ASP A 482 10.61 -16.89 -8.63
C ASP A 482 10.16 -15.66 -7.84
N GLU A 483 9.55 -14.68 -8.52
CA GLU A 483 9.25 -13.35 -7.98
C GLU A 483 8.29 -13.34 -6.77
N ARG A 484 7.58 -14.44 -6.51
CA ARG A 484 6.55 -14.55 -5.47
C ARG A 484 7.09 -14.81 -4.05
N PHE A 485 8.28 -15.39 -3.91
CA PHE A 485 8.80 -15.86 -2.63
C PHE A 485 10.16 -15.25 -2.28
N ASN A 486 10.40 -15.05 -0.99
CA ASN A 486 11.68 -14.56 -0.46
C ASN A 486 12.26 -15.63 0.48
N ILE A 487 13.09 -16.49 -0.10
CA ILE A 487 13.69 -17.64 0.59
C ILE A 487 14.78 -17.15 1.54
N ARG A 488 14.59 -17.40 2.83
CA ARG A 488 15.52 -17.02 3.89
C ARG A 488 16.37 -18.23 4.31
N PHE A 489 17.64 -18.22 3.87
CA PHE A 489 18.82 -18.92 4.45
C PHE A 489 19.20 -20.35 4.04
N GLU A 490 20.52 -20.53 3.95
CA GLU A 490 21.26 -21.79 4.10
C GLU A 490 21.56 -22.08 5.58
N ARG A 491 21.97 -23.31 5.89
CA ARG A 491 22.06 -23.83 7.28
C ARG A 491 23.07 -23.11 8.18
N GLU A 492 24.06 -22.43 7.60
CA GLU A 492 25.21 -21.87 8.33
C GLU A 492 24.89 -20.51 8.98
N ASP A 493 24.01 -19.70 8.39
CA ASP A 493 23.56 -18.42 8.96
C ASP A 493 22.68 -18.58 10.20
N ILE A 494 21.99 -19.72 10.34
CA ILE A 494 21.20 -20.03 11.54
C ILE A 494 22.13 -20.15 12.76
N ASP A 495 23.32 -20.74 12.62
CA ASP A 495 24.31 -20.80 13.71
C ASP A 495 24.92 -19.43 14.04
N VAL A 496 24.97 -18.51 13.07
CA VAL A 496 25.42 -17.10 13.27
C VAL A 496 24.34 -16.28 13.99
N HIS A 497 23.06 -16.41 13.61
CA HIS A 497 21.95 -15.73 14.27
C HIS A 497 21.64 -16.30 15.66
N ILE A 498 21.65 -17.64 15.82
CA ILE A 498 21.57 -18.30 17.13
C ILE A 498 22.83 -18.00 17.97
N GLY A 499 23.96 -17.66 17.35
CA GLY A 499 25.16 -17.19 18.03
C GLY A 499 24.97 -15.92 18.89
N LYS A 500 23.88 -15.15 18.65
CA LYS A 500 23.47 -14.00 19.49
C LYS A 500 22.54 -14.38 20.66
N ILE A 501 22.22 -15.66 20.82
CA ILE A 501 21.38 -16.20 21.90
C ILE A 501 22.27 -16.99 22.87
N ASP A 502 22.03 -16.86 24.17
CA ASP A 502 22.85 -17.44 25.25
C ASP A 502 23.26 -18.91 25.00
N LYS A 503 24.51 -19.24 25.38
CA LYS A 503 25.12 -20.57 25.17
C LYS A 503 24.24 -21.74 25.67
N LEU A 504 23.49 -21.54 26.75
CA LEU A 504 22.59 -22.55 27.32
C LEU A 504 21.38 -22.86 26.41
N ASN A 505 20.89 -21.85 25.70
CA ASN A 505 19.79 -21.96 24.73
C ASN A 505 20.29 -22.51 23.39
N ARG A 506 21.53 -22.21 22.97
CA ARG A 506 22.13 -22.76 21.73
C ARG A 506 22.16 -24.29 21.73
N THR A 507 22.59 -24.93 22.82
CA THR A 507 22.62 -26.40 22.93
C THR A 507 21.20 -26.99 22.83
N LYS A 508 20.23 -26.42 23.54
CA LYS A 508 18.82 -26.85 23.49
C LYS A 508 18.19 -26.65 22.12
N ALA A 509 18.45 -25.51 21.47
CA ALA A 509 17.95 -25.21 20.12
C ALA A 509 18.52 -26.17 19.07
N ILE A 510 19.81 -26.50 19.13
CA ILE A 510 20.43 -27.51 18.23
C ILE A 510 19.86 -28.91 18.49
N GLU A 511 19.63 -29.27 19.75
CA GLU A 511 19.02 -30.56 20.11
C GLU A 511 17.55 -30.67 19.65
N ILE A 512 16.77 -29.59 19.75
CA ILE A 512 15.38 -29.55 19.28
C ILE A 512 15.30 -29.47 17.76
N ALA A 513 16.18 -28.70 17.09
CA ALA A 513 16.28 -28.70 15.63
C ALA A 513 16.65 -30.09 15.08
N ARG A 514 17.50 -30.85 15.79
CA ARG A 514 17.72 -32.27 15.51
C ARG A 514 16.43 -33.09 15.69
N LYS A 515 15.68 -32.91 16.78
CA LYS A 515 14.40 -33.62 16.99
C LYS A 515 13.38 -33.32 15.87
N ILE A 516 13.29 -32.08 15.40
CA ILE A 516 12.42 -31.67 14.28
C ILE A 516 12.91 -32.25 12.94
N CYS A 517 14.21 -32.25 12.63
CA CYS A 517 14.73 -32.83 11.38
C CYS A 517 14.60 -34.37 11.32
N TYR A 518 14.38 -35.05 12.45
CA TYR A 518 14.30 -36.50 12.58
C TYR A 518 12.91 -37.03 12.99
N PHE A 519 11.83 -36.30 12.67
CA PHE A 519 10.45 -36.72 12.98
C PHE A 519 10.20 -38.21 12.62
N GLN A 520 9.86 -39.01 13.63
CA GLN A 520 9.68 -40.45 13.51
C GLN A 520 8.26 -40.78 13.03
N PHE A 521 8.12 -41.85 12.26
CA PHE A 521 6.80 -42.39 11.89
C PHE A 521 6.05 -42.83 13.15
N THR A 522 4.75 -42.57 13.20
CA THR A 522 3.90 -43.14 14.26
C THR A 522 3.71 -44.65 14.03
N GLU A 523 3.26 -45.39 15.05
CA GLU A 523 2.87 -46.80 14.84
C GLU A 523 1.76 -46.94 13.79
N GLN A 524 0.85 -45.96 13.68
CA GLN A 524 -0.20 -45.95 12.66
C GLN A 524 0.36 -45.78 11.24
N ASP A 525 1.39 -44.94 11.05
CA ASP A 525 2.09 -44.81 9.76
C ASP A 525 2.80 -46.12 9.38
N LEU A 526 3.46 -46.75 10.35
CA LEU A 526 4.15 -48.03 10.15
C LEU A 526 3.18 -49.19 9.89
N GLU A 527 2.00 -49.21 10.52
CA GLU A 527 0.92 -50.15 10.16
C GLU A 527 0.37 -49.88 8.77
N LYS A 528 0.17 -48.62 8.38
CA LYS A 528 -0.34 -48.26 7.06
C LYS A 528 0.64 -48.68 5.95
N LEU A 529 1.95 -48.46 6.14
CA LEU A 529 2.98 -48.94 5.20
C LEU A 529 2.97 -50.48 5.06
N LYS A 530 2.68 -51.22 6.13
CA LYS A 530 2.49 -52.69 6.06
C LYS A 530 1.21 -53.06 5.30
N ARG A 531 0.11 -52.33 5.48
CA ARG A 531 -1.16 -52.52 4.74
C ARG A 531 -1.00 -52.21 3.24
N ASP A 532 -0.18 -51.21 2.91
CA ASP A 532 0.19 -50.83 1.53
C ASP A 532 1.21 -51.80 0.88
N GLY A 533 1.48 -52.97 1.50
CA GLY A 533 2.26 -54.07 0.91
C GLY A 533 3.78 -53.99 1.09
N ILE A 534 4.29 -53.01 1.86
CA ILE A 534 5.74 -52.83 2.05
C ILE A 534 6.24 -53.81 3.14
N LYS A 535 6.94 -54.87 2.72
CA LYS A 535 7.54 -55.86 3.62
C LYS A 535 8.76 -55.28 4.35
N LEU A 536 8.61 -55.03 5.64
CA LEU A 536 9.72 -54.66 6.54
C LEU A 536 10.53 -55.91 6.94
N SER A 537 11.54 -56.24 6.16
CA SER A 537 12.43 -57.37 6.40
C SER A 537 13.65 -56.99 7.25
N ASP A 538 13.45 -56.79 8.56
CA ASP A 538 14.38 -57.25 9.60
C ASP A 538 13.86 -56.99 11.02
N LYS A 539 13.64 -58.06 11.80
CA LYS A 539 13.10 -57.94 13.18
C LYS A 539 14.17 -57.63 14.24
N ASN A 540 15.45 -57.84 13.94
CA ASN A 540 16.51 -57.84 14.97
C ASN A 540 17.12 -56.45 15.25
N TRP A 541 17.04 -55.49 14.33
CA TRP A 541 17.59 -54.14 14.56
C TRP A 541 16.68 -53.28 15.45
N LEU A 542 15.35 -53.42 15.28
CA LEU A 542 14.31 -52.72 16.06
C LEU A 542 14.32 -53.04 17.57
N GLY A 543 14.98 -54.11 18.02
CA GLY A 543 14.90 -54.57 19.40
C GLY A 543 15.77 -53.82 20.42
N LYS A 544 16.91 -53.25 19.98
CA LYS A 544 17.95 -52.76 20.91
C LYS A 544 17.91 -51.24 21.12
N GLU A 545 18.04 -50.45 20.05
CA GLU A 545 17.91 -48.98 20.14
C GLU A 545 16.54 -48.52 20.67
N TYR A 546 15.47 -49.23 20.33
CA TYR A 546 14.10 -48.84 20.71
C TYR A 546 13.83 -49.05 22.20
N LYS A 547 14.48 -50.04 22.84
CA LYS A 547 14.37 -50.25 24.30
C LYS A 547 15.15 -49.21 25.09
N GLU A 548 16.38 -48.91 24.69
CA GLU A 548 17.22 -47.90 25.33
C GLU A 548 16.61 -46.49 25.17
N LYS A 549 16.05 -46.15 24.00
CA LYS A 549 15.35 -44.87 23.76
C LYS A 549 14.01 -44.74 24.49
N ARG A 550 13.26 -45.83 24.71
CA ARG A 550 11.99 -45.78 25.46
C ARG A 550 12.22 -45.45 26.93
N PHE A 551 13.30 -45.95 27.52
CA PHE A 551 13.72 -45.65 28.89
C PHE A 551 14.12 -44.17 29.06
N PHE A 552 14.82 -43.61 28.07
CA PHE A 552 15.23 -42.20 28.07
C PHE A 552 14.04 -41.24 27.89
N LEU A 553 13.09 -41.58 27.01
CA LEU A 553 11.89 -40.76 26.79
C LEU A 553 10.86 -40.85 27.92
N SER A 554 10.75 -41.98 28.63
CA SER A 554 9.93 -42.04 29.84
C SER A 554 10.53 -41.20 30.97
N ALA A 555 11.85 -41.28 31.18
CA ALA A 555 12.54 -40.46 32.17
C ALA A 555 12.37 -38.95 31.88
N LEU A 556 12.59 -38.51 30.64
CA LEU A 556 12.46 -37.09 30.28
C LEU A 556 11.03 -36.52 30.45
N ARG A 557 10.00 -37.34 30.21
CA ARG A 557 8.60 -36.94 30.46
C ARG A 557 8.27 -36.89 31.95
N GLN A 558 8.86 -37.79 32.72
CA GLN A 558 8.67 -37.87 34.17
C GLN A 558 9.36 -36.70 34.90
N ASP A 559 10.51 -36.21 34.38
CA ASP A 559 11.28 -35.11 34.97
C ASP A 559 10.84 -33.69 34.54
N ILE A 560 10.22 -33.53 33.36
CA ILE A 560 10.01 -32.19 32.76
C ILE A 560 8.53 -31.87 32.46
N GLY A 561 7.66 -32.89 32.34
CA GLY A 561 6.23 -32.72 32.08
C GLY A 561 5.87 -32.36 30.62
N ASP A 562 4.77 -32.91 30.12
CA ASP A 562 4.37 -32.77 28.71
C ASP A 562 4.06 -31.31 28.30
N ASP A 563 3.59 -30.47 29.22
CA ASP A 563 3.32 -29.05 28.96
C ASP A 563 4.58 -28.25 28.61
N VAL A 564 5.73 -28.57 29.21
CA VAL A 564 6.99 -27.86 28.96
C VAL A 564 7.57 -28.24 27.59
N VAL A 565 7.32 -29.45 27.09
CA VAL A 565 7.70 -29.85 25.73
C VAL A 565 6.88 -29.05 24.71
N ASN A 566 5.56 -28.99 24.89
CA ASN A 566 4.66 -28.19 24.04
C ASN A 566 4.96 -26.68 24.09
N GLN A 567 5.36 -26.15 25.25
CA GLN A 567 5.80 -24.76 25.39
C GLN A 567 7.12 -24.47 24.65
N ASN A 568 8.04 -25.44 24.57
CA ASN A 568 9.30 -25.26 23.86
C ASN A 568 9.14 -25.31 22.33
N GLU A 569 8.26 -26.15 21.80
CA GLU A 569 7.88 -26.10 20.38
C GLU A 569 7.21 -24.76 20.03
N LYS A 570 6.26 -24.29 20.86
CA LYS A 570 5.64 -22.96 20.71
C LYS A 570 6.66 -21.82 20.79
N LYS A 571 7.64 -21.89 21.69
CA LYS A 571 8.73 -20.88 21.77
C LYS A 571 9.60 -20.87 20.51
N LEU A 572 9.90 -22.02 19.92
CA LEU A 572 10.66 -22.10 18.67
C LEU A 572 9.86 -21.57 17.47
N LEU A 573 8.58 -21.90 17.36
CA LEU A 573 7.67 -21.35 16.34
C LEU A 573 7.50 -19.82 16.51
N SER A 574 7.43 -19.30 17.74
CA SER A 574 7.40 -17.85 18.00
C SER A 574 8.72 -17.11 17.71
N GLY A 575 9.83 -17.84 17.62
CA GLY A 575 11.10 -17.32 17.13
C GLY A 575 11.14 -17.30 15.60
N ALA A 576 10.69 -18.39 14.97
CA ALA A 576 10.62 -18.53 13.52
C ALA A 576 9.60 -17.60 12.86
N SER A 577 8.49 -17.25 13.54
CA SER A 577 7.47 -16.32 13.03
C SER A 577 7.96 -14.88 12.87
N LYS A 578 9.15 -14.54 13.39
CA LYS A 578 9.84 -13.27 13.14
C LYS A 578 10.76 -13.30 11.91
N ILE A 579 10.92 -14.47 11.28
CA ILE A 579 11.91 -14.73 10.22
C ILE A 579 11.24 -15.22 8.94
N ALA A 580 10.14 -15.98 9.06
CA ALA A 580 9.35 -16.44 7.92
C ALA A 580 7.86 -16.58 8.26
N ASP A 581 7.03 -16.56 7.22
CA ASP A 581 5.59 -16.85 7.30
C ASP A 581 5.34 -18.36 7.29
N TYR A 582 6.17 -19.10 6.51
CA TYR A 582 5.98 -20.50 6.20
C TYR A 582 7.26 -21.33 6.30
N VAL A 583 7.10 -22.61 6.63
CA VAL A 583 8.17 -23.63 6.63
C VAL A 583 7.81 -24.77 5.69
N ILE A 584 8.75 -25.16 4.82
CA ILE A 584 8.74 -26.42 4.08
C ILE A 584 9.73 -27.38 4.73
N THR A 585 9.27 -28.58 5.04
CA THR A 585 10.11 -29.67 5.59
C THR A 585 9.63 -31.02 5.07
N GLY A 586 10.42 -32.09 5.22
CA GLY A 586 10.03 -33.38 4.71
C GLY A 586 11.05 -34.51 4.85
N SER A 587 10.82 -35.59 4.14
CA SER A 587 11.71 -36.75 4.07
C SER A 587 11.77 -37.34 2.67
N LEU A 588 12.97 -37.75 2.27
CA LEU A 588 13.26 -38.50 1.06
C LEU A 588 13.35 -39.98 1.40
N ILE A 589 12.72 -40.84 0.61
CA ILE A 589 12.70 -42.28 0.80
C ILE A 589 13.17 -42.94 -0.50
N ASN A 590 14.28 -43.66 -0.43
CA ASN A 590 14.75 -44.51 -1.52
C ASN A 590 14.16 -45.93 -1.35
N HIS A 591 13.28 -46.32 -2.26
CA HIS A 591 12.72 -47.66 -2.35
C HIS A 591 13.68 -48.51 -3.19
N GLN A 592 14.46 -49.36 -2.55
CA GLN A 592 15.30 -50.34 -3.25
C GLN A 592 14.41 -51.23 -4.12
N SER A 593 14.66 -51.22 -5.43
CA SER A 593 14.15 -52.20 -6.37
C SER A 593 15.13 -53.36 -6.43
N ALA A 594 14.62 -54.59 -6.60
CA ALA A 594 15.47 -55.77 -6.78
C ALA A 594 16.33 -55.72 -8.06
N ASN A 595 15.96 -54.86 -9.02
CA ASN A 595 16.74 -54.60 -10.23
C ASN A 595 17.53 -53.29 -10.10
N ALA A 596 18.86 -53.39 -10.13
CA ALA A 596 19.80 -52.30 -9.83
C ALA A 596 19.70 -51.05 -10.74
N SER A 597 19.09 -51.17 -11.93
CA SER A 597 18.97 -50.10 -12.92
C SER A 597 17.87 -49.08 -12.66
N ASN A 598 16.78 -49.45 -11.97
CA ASN A 598 15.63 -48.57 -11.73
C ASN A 598 15.40 -48.34 -10.24
N LYS A 599 16.10 -47.36 -9.67
CA LYS A 599 15.81 -46.85 -8.33
C LYS A 599 14.50 -46.05 -8.35
N LYS A 600 13.71 -46.20 -7.29
CA LYS A 600 12.45 -45.47 -7.12
C LYS A 600 12.56 -44.60 -5.89
N TYR A 601 12.54 -43.29 -6.07
CA TYR A 601 12.58 -42.36 -4.95
C TYR A 601 11.17 -41.82 -4.69
N SER A 602 10.92 -41.45 -3.43
CA SER A 602 9.76 -40.65 -3.09
C SER A 602 10.06 -39.60 -2.05
N ALA A 603 9.57 -38.39 -2.25
CA ALA A 603 9.53 -37.37 -1.21
C ALA A 603 8.17 -37.35 -0.52
N ILE A 604 8.20 -37.07 0.78
CA ILE A 604 7.07 -36.57 1.56
C ILE A 604 7.45 -35.15 1.95
N ALA A 605 6.67 -34.17 1.55
CA ALA A 605 6.84 -32.77 1.94
C ALA A 605 5.66 -32.34 2.83
N LYS A 606 5.89 -31.33 3.67
CA LYS A 606 4.86 -30.64 4.46
C LYS A 606 5.08 -29.14 4.39
N LEU A 607 4.02 -28.40 4.12
CA LEU A 607 3.96 -26.94 4.26
C LEU A 607 3.30 -26.56 5.60
N ILE A 608 3.96 -25.69 6.38
CA ILE A 608 3.54 -25.28 7.72
C ILE A 608 3.38 -23.75 7.77
N ASP A 609 2.20 -23.27 8.19
CA ASP A 609 1.92 -21.86 8.53
C ASP A 609 2.47 -21.60 9.94
N ILE A 610 3.54 -20.80 10.07
CA ILE A 610 4.18 -20.56 11.37
C ILE A 610 3.26 -19.71 12.26
N GLY A 611 2.60 -18.70 11.69
CA GLY A 611 1.70 -17.81 12.41
C GLY A 611 0.50 -18.52 13.03
N LYS A 612 -0.02 -19.56 12.36
CA LYS A 612 -1.13 -20.40 12.87
C LYS A 612 -0.67 -21.69 13.55
N SER A 613 0.62 -22.01 13.49
CA SER A 613 1.18 -23.31 13.92
C SER A 613 0.48 -24.52 13.30
N ASN A 614 -0.05 -24.38 12.08
CA ASN A 614 -0.86 -25.39 11.40
C ASN A 614 -0.15 -25.92 10.16
N VAL A 615 -0.16 -27.24 9.99
CA VAL A 615 0.31 -27.88 8.76
C VAL A 615 -0.78 -27.71 7.69
N ILE A 616 -0.51 -26.91 6.67
CA ILE A 616 -1.47 -26.59 5.59
C ILE A 616 -1.74 -27.84 4.73
N SER A 617 -0.70 -28.63 4.47
CA SER A 617 -0.74 -29.74 3.50
C SER A 617 -0.88 -31.13 4.14
N ASP A 618 -1.39 -31.23 5.38
CA ASP A 618 -1.38 -32.48 6.18
C ASP A 618 -2.36 -33.58 5.72
N LYS A 619 -2.80 -33.54 4.46
CA LYS A 619 -3.53 -34.66 3.87
C LYS A 619 -2.56 -35.85 3.76
N PRO A 620 -2.86 -37.03 4.32
CA PRO A 620 -1.93 -38.17 4.41
C PRO A 620 -1.78 -38.95 3.09
N LYS A 621 -1.54 -38.21 1.99
CA LYS A 621 -1.45 -38.64 0.59
C LYS A 621 -0.32 -37.94 -0.21
N GLU A 622 0.38 -36.94 0.35
CA GLU A 622 1.43 -36.18 -0.36
C GLU A 622 2.76 -36.94 -0.45
N VAL A 623 2.75 -38.01 -1.26
CA VAL A 623 3.93 -38.81 -1.59
C VAL A 623 4.24 -38.67 -3.07
N TYR A 624 5.22 -37.83 -3.39
CA TYR A 624 5.73 -37.64 -4.74
C TYR A 624 6.62 -38.83 -5.09
N LYS A 625 6.33 -39.56 -6.18
CA LYS A 625 7.05 -40.81 -6.55
C LYS A 625 7.55 -40.72 -7.99
N GLU A 626 8.82 -41.06 -8.21
CA GLU A 626 9.47 -41.06 -9.53
C GLU A 626 10.46 -42.23 -9.68
N MET A 627 10.87 -42.50 -10.93
CA MET A 627 11.83 -43.55 -11.32
C MET A 627 12.87 -43.00 -12.32
N GLY A 628 14.10 -43.53 -12.26
CA GLY A 628 15.25 -43.00 -13.01
C GLY A 628 16.51 -42.80 -12.14
N ASP A 629 17.39 -41.91 -12.59
CA ASP A 629 18.58 -41.45 -11.86
C ASP A 629 18.24 -40.38 -10.81
N TRP A 630 19.15 -40.18 -9.84
CA TRP A 630 18.90 -39.27 -8.72
C TRP A 630 18.72 -37.81 -9.15
N GLU A 631 19.51 -37.31 -10.10
CA GLU A 631 19.55 -35.90 -10.52
C GLU A 631 18.28 -35.50 -11.29
N SER A 632 17.85 -36.34 -12.24
CA SER A 632 16.60 -36.17 -12.99
C SER A 632 15.38 -36.29 -12.08
N ILE A 633 15.39 -37.23 -11.13
CA ILE A 633 14.28 -37.43 -10.19
C ILE A 633 14.19 -36.28 -9.18
N SER A 634 15.29 -35.92 -8.52
CA SER A 634 15.30 -34.91 -7.46
C SER A 634 14.72 -33.60 -7.98
N LYS A 635 15.12 -33.18 -9.20
CA LYS A 635 14.58 -32.03 -9.91
C LYS A 635 13.07 -32.17 -10.18
N LYS A 636 12.60 -33.28 -10.77
CA LYS A 636 11.17 -33.51 -11.04
C LYS A 636 10.30 -33.57 -9.78
N ILE A 637 10.82 -34.14 -8.69
CA ILE A 637 10.11 -34.19 -7.40
C ILE A 637 10.08 -32.79 -6.76
N ALA A 638 11.18 -32.04 -6.80
CA ALA A 638 11.24 -30.67 -6.32
C ALA A 638 10.28 -29.75 -7.10
N GLU A 639 10.26 -29.85 -8.43
CA GLU A 639 9.33 -29.18 -9.33
C GLU A 639 7.86 -29.51 -9.01
N LYS A 640 7.54 -30.78 -8.76
CA LYS A 640 6.18 -31.19 -8.35
C LYS A 640 5.77 -30.65 -6.99
N ILE A 641 6.70 -30.55 -6.02
CA ILE A 641 6.45 -29.92 -4.71
C ILE A 641 6.27 -28.41 -4.88
N TYR A 642 7.10 -27.77 -5.71
CA TYR A 642 7.01 -26.34 -6.03
C TYR A 642 5.64 -26.01 -6.65
N ILE A 643 5.27 -26.63 -7.78
CA ILE A 643 3.98 -26.39 -8.46
C ILE A 643 2.81 -26.65 -7.50
N LYS A 644 2.89 -27.70 -6.68
CA LYS A 644 1.85 -28.04 -5.71
C LYS A 644 1.71 -26.98 -4.62
N TYR A 645 2.79 -26.50 -4.03
CA TYR A 645 2.70 -25.48 -2.99
C TYR A 645 2.46 -24.10 -3.55
N ASP A 646 3.01 -23.72 -4.71
CA ASP A 646 2.64 -22.47 -5.39
C ASP A 646 1.12 -22.40 -5.66
N THR A 647 0.51 -23.49 -6.11
CA THR A 647 -0.96 -23.58 -6.31
C THR A 647 -1.78 -23.71 -5.01
N GLU A 648 -1.19 -24.11 -3.88
CA GLU A 648 -1.88 -24.24 -2.58
C GLU A 648 -1.56 -23.14 -1.56
N PHE A 649 -0.51 -22.34 -1.77
CA PHE A 649 -0.23 -21.13 -0.99
C PHE A 649 -1.47 -20.26 -1.02
N PRO A 650 -1.97 -19.81 0.15
CA PRO A 650 -3.37 -19.43 0.27
C PRO A 650 -3.70 -18.25 -0.65
N ILE A 651 -4.38 -18.58 -1.76
CA ILE A 651 -5.40 -17.73 -2.35
C ILE A 651 -6.25 -17.23 -1.19
N ILE A 652 -6.40 -15.92 -1.06
CA ILE A 652 -7.19 -15.31 0.01
C ILE A 652 -8.64 -15.70 -0.25
N LYS A 653 -9.08 -16.76 0.43
CA LYS A 653 -10.44 -17.29 0.35
C LYS A 653 -11.32 -16.57 1.34
N THR A 654 -12.47 -16.14 0.84
CA THR A 654 -13.40 -15.32 1.58
C THR A 654 -14.82 -15.64 1.14
N SER A 655 -15.77 -15.47 2.05
CA SER A 655 -17.19 -15.59 1.74
C SER A 655 -17.70 -14.22 1.35
N ILE A 656 -18.52 -14.14 0.30
CA ILE A 656 -19.23 -12.90 0.00
C ILE A 656 -20.22 -12.66 1.15
N SER A 657 -20.12 -11.50 1.81
CA SER A 657 -21.02 -11.15 2.92
C SER A 657 -22.37 -10.70 2.38
N GLU A 658 -22.36 -9.81 1.37
CA GLU A 658 -23.55 -9.19 0.80
C GLU A 658 -23.36 -8.90 -0.70
N LEU A 659 -24.47 -8.86 -1.44
CA LEU A 659 -24.55 -8.50 -2.86
C LEU A 659 -25.57 -7.36 -3.00
N PRO A 660 -25.18 -6.09 -2.76
CA PRO A 660 -26.13 -4.98 -2.77
C PRO A 660 -26.71 -4.69 -4.18
N ASN A 661 -26.00 -5.03 -5.26
CA ASN A 661 -26.53 -5.04 -6.63
C ASN A 661 -25.68 -5.97 -7.54
N GLU A 662 -26.04 -6.07 -8.83
CA GLU A 662 -25.39 -6.97 -9.81
C GLU A 662 -23.90 -6.66 -10.07
N ASN A 663 -23.45 -5.43 -9.78
CA ASN A 663 -22.11 -4.94 -10.08
C ASN A 663 -21.25 -4.72 -8.83
N LEU A 664 -21.65 -5.18 -7.64
CA LEU A 664 -20.94 -4.87 -6.40
C LEU A 664 -21.00 -6.03 -5.40
N ILE A 665 -19.83 -6.43 -4.91
CA ILE A 665 -19.64 -7.63 -4.08
C ILE A 665 -18.96 -7.24 -2.77
N LEU A 666 -19.66 -7.34 -1.64
CA LEU A 666 -19.09 -7.03 -0.33
C LEU A 666 -18.40 -8.25 0.27
N ILE A 667 -17.19 -8.02 0.80
CA ILE A 667 -16.25 -9.07 1.19
C ILE A 667 -15.55 -8.70 2.52
N PRO A 668 -15.67 -9.50 3.59
CA PRO A 668 -15.03 -9.23 4.88
C PRO A 668 -13.59 -9.74 4.88
N ILE A 669 -12.61 -8.87 4.59
CA ILE A 669 -11.17 -9.17 4.68
C ILE A 669 -10.45 -8.12 5.54
N VAL A 670 -9.45 -8.55 6.30
CA VAL A 670 -8.54 -7.66 7.05
C VAL A 670 -7.73 -6.82 6.05
N HIS A 671 -7.92 -5.50 6.10
CA HIS A 671 -7.57 -4.51 5.07
C HIS A 671 -6.16 -4.60 4.43
N SER A 672 -5.17 -5.14 5.14
CA SER A 672 -3.74 -5.13 4.75
C SER A 672 -3.33 -6.07 3.61
N LYS A 673 -4.28 -6.65 2.85
CA LYS A 673 -3.98 -7.72 1.87
C LYS A 673 -4.70 -7.63 0.51
N LEU A 674 -5.40 -6.53 0.22
CA LEU A 674 -6.08 -6.29 -1.05
C LEU A 674 -5.71 -4.93 -1.63
N ASP A 675 -5.81 -4.85 -2.94
CA ASP A 675 -5.36 -3.76 -3.80
C ASP A 675 -6.47 -3.49 -4.82
N GLN A 676 -6.75 -2.22 -5.13
CA GLN A 676 -8.04 -1.76 -5.65
C GLN A 676 -8.33 -2.18 -7.10
N HIS A 677 -7.33 -2.63 -7.86
CA HIS A 677 -7.46 -2.92 -9.30
C HIS A 677 -7.38 -4.41 -9.67
N LYS A 678 -7.54 -5.35 -8.71
CA LYS A 678 -7.40 -6.80 -8.99
C LYS A 678 -8.73 -7.50 -9.25
N LYS A 679 -8.79 -8.25 -10.36
CA LYS A 679 -9.95 -9.08 -10.75
C LYS A 679 -10.20 -10.19 -9.72
N LEU A 680 -11.45 -10.34 -9.30
CA LEU A 680 -11.89 -11.41 -8.39
C LEU A 680 -12.50 -12.57 -9.19
N ILE A 681 -12.21 -13.81 -8.76
CA ILE A 681 -12.85 -15.01 -9.29
C ILE A 681 -13.90 -15.46 -8.28
N VAL A 682 -15.18 -15.49 -8.69
CA VAL A 682 -16.30 -15.91 -7.84
C VAL A 682 -16.71 -17.34 -8.17
N PHE A 683 -16.73 -18.19 -7.16
CA PHE A 683 -17.18 -19.58 -7.22
C PHE A 683 -18.47 -19.77 -6.41
N ARG A 684 -19.47 -20.44 -7.01
CA ARG A 684 -20.65 -20.92 -6.28
C ARG A 684 -20.44 -22.36 -5.83
N ASN A 685 -20.66 -22.65 -4.55
CA ASN A 685 -20.46 -24.00 -4.02
C ASN A 685 -21.70 -24.86 -4.29
N LYS A 686 -21.59 -25.91 -5.11
CA LYS A 686 -22.74 -26.75 -5.50
C LYS A 686 -23.09 -27.79 -4.43
N THR A 687 -24.37 -27.85 -4.08
CA THR A 687 -24.98 -29.05 -3.49
C THR A 687 -25.29 -30.09 -4.57
N LYS A 688 -25.48 -31.37 -4.17
CA LYS A 688 -25.76 -32.47 -5.11
C LYS A 688 -27.18 -32.30 -5.71
N GLY A 689 -27.26 -31.77 -6.93
CA GLY A 689 -28.50 -31.69 -7.71
C GLY A 689 -28.34 -30.95 -9.04
N ASP A 690 -27.55 -29.87 -9.06
CA ASP A 690 -27.55 -28.95 -10.20
C ASP A 690 -26.73 -29.44 -11.40
N GLY A 691 -27.34 -29.43 -12.58
CA GLY A 691 -26.73 -29.76 -13.87
C GLY A 691 -25.56 -28.85 -14.29
N TYR A 692 -24.73 -29.31 -15.23
CA TYR A 692 -23.50 -28.62 -15.64
C TYR A 692 -23.76 -27.22 -16.23
N ILE A 693 -23.16 -26.20 -15.62
CA ILE A 693 -22.91 -24.89 -16.24
C ILE A 693 -21.40 -24.69 -16.27
N LYS A 694 -20.85 -24.28 -17.41
CA LYS A 694 -19.41 -24.34 -17.72
C LYS A 694 -18.78 -22.97 -18.00
N ARG A 695 -19.33 -21.90 -17.42
CA ARG A 695 -18.86 -20.51 -17.55
C ARG A 695 -18.88 -19.78 -16.19
N PRO A 696 -17.93 -18.85 -15.93
CA PRO A 696 -18.02 -17.94 -14.79
C PRO A 696 -19.23 -17.03 -14.91
N LEU A 697 -19.79 -16.60 -13.77
CA LEU A 697 -21.05 -15.84 -13.72
C LEU A 697 -20.88 -14.34 -13.99
N LEU A 698 -19.71 -13.76 -13.71
CA LEU A 698 -19.40 -12.35 -13.93
C LEU A 698 -17.97 -12.22 -14.48
N GLN A 699 -17.77 -11.29 -15.41
CA GLN A 699 -16.47 -10.78 -15.84
C GLN A 699 -16.54 -9.25 -15.74
N ASN A 700 -15.46 -8.64 -15.20
CA ASN A 700 -15.33 -7.20 -14.94
C ASN A 700 -16.31 -6.68 -13.88
N THR A 701 -15.88 -6.72 -12.61
CA THR A 701 -16.62 -6.14 -11.48
C THR A 701 -15.59 -5.53 -10.52
N GLU A 702 -15.74 -4.25 -10.19
CA GLU A 702 -14.83 -3.53 -9.29
C GLU A 702 -15.18 -3.81 -7.82
N ALA A 703 -14.16 -3.81 -6.96
CA ALA A 703 -14.31 -4.18 -5.55
C ALA A 703 -14.15 -2.94 -4.65
N ILE A 704 -15.28 -2.35 -4.24
CA ILE A 704 -15.31 -1.27 -3.24
C ILE A 704 -15.37 -1.90 -1.84
N VAL A 705 -14.54 -1.39 -0.92
CA VAL A 705 -14.40 -1.90 0.45
C VAL A 705 -14.92 -0.84 1.44
N GLU A 706 -16.04 -1.13 2.12
CA GLU A 706 -16.63 -0.27 3.15
C GLU A 706 -16.97 -1.03 4.44
N PRO A 707 -16.98 -0.35 5.62
CA PRO A 707 -17.39 -0.94 6.89
C PRO A 707 -18.92 -0.99 7.07
N ILE A 708 -19.42 -2.09 7.64
CA ILE A 708 -20.86 -2.43 7.68
C ILE A 708 -21.62 -1.72 8.82
N SER A 709 -22.80 -1.16 8.50
CA SER A 709 -23.94 -1.07 9.44
C SER A 709 -25.29 -1.24 8.73
N GLY A 710 -26.04 -2.32 8.97
CA GLY A 710 -27.38 -2.52 8.36
C GLY A 710 -27.79 -3.97 8.11
N ARG A 711 -29.06 -4.24 7.77
CA ARG A 711 -29.72 -5.58 7.82
C ARG A 711 -31.00 -5.62 6.96
N VAL A 712 -31.51 -6.72 6.37
CA VAL A 712 -31.06 -8.13 6.24
C VAL A 712 -31.47 -8.65 4.83
N LEU A 713 -30.64 -9.45 4.14
CA LEU A 713 -31.14 -10.48 3.21
C LEU A 713 -30.40 -11.83 3.38
N SER A 714 -30.96 -12.91 2.83
CA SER A 714 -30.71 -14.29 3.28
C SER A 714 -29.38 -14.93 2.81
N LYS A 715 -28.77 -15.69 3.73
CA LYS A 715 -27.52 -16.45 3.57
C LYS A 715 -27.60 -17.56 2.50
N GLY A 716 -26.60 -17.64 1.61
CA GLY A 716 -26.29 -18.87 0.86
C GLY A 716 -25.32 -18.75 -0.33
N ASP A 717 -24.27 -19.58 -0.32
CA ASP A 717 -23.61 -20.22 -1.48
C ASP A 717 -22.45 -19.57 -2.28
N PHE A 718 -22.02 -18.33 -2.04
CA PHE A 718 -20.93 -17.73 -2.85
C PHE A 718 -19.59 -17.55 -2.11
N VAL A 719 -18.50 -17.99 -2.76
CA VAL A 719 -17.11 -17.93 -2.27
C VAL A 719 -16.28 -17.16 -3.29
N ALA A 720 -15.56 -16.13 -2.86
CA ALA A 720 -14.63 -15.39 -3.71
C ALA A 720 -13.18 -15.85 -3.47
N THR A 721 -12.39 -15.75 -4.53
CA THR A 721 -10.98 -16.11 -4.62
C THR A 721 -10.23 -15.06 -5.42
N ARG A 722 -8.99 -14.79 -5.04
CA ARG A 722 -8.00 -14.10 -5.86
C ARG A 722 -7.54 -14.97 -7.03
#